data_AF-A0A0F3GJ60-F1
#
_entry.id   AF-A0A0F3GJ60-F1
#
_cell.length_a   1.000
_cell.length_b   1.000
_cell.length_c   1.000
_cell.angle_alpha   90.00
_cell.angle_beta   90.00
_cell.angle_gamma   90.00
#
_symmetry.space_group_name_H-M   'P 1'
#
loop_
_entity.id
_entity.type
_entity.pdbx_description
1 polymer ?
#
loop_
_entity_poly.entity_id
_entity_poly.type
_entity_poly.pdbx_seq_one_letter_code
_entity_poly.pdbx_strand_id
1 'polypeptide(L)'
;MCELLLNPFYLNKYLQNYDKMKDATSNFDFKQYLWNTQIAKSSYKKNNTYIQREECFLRIAKERANSGYFIVSDHGCGDEILELLQSDEIIKYDSNAGGYFITHDIYEEWALNKIIKRAFLNKENYKNFYQEIGSSLPMRRAFRLWLSEKILIDKQSVISLIEYTIGDDEVESHWQDEVLISILLSDYSEEFIELFEKGLYEDDQKLLLKSVFLLRTACKEIDESLFDSLGLQKTYGAVLGTPFTKPKGKGWSYIIHFINSYKEKLGLKHIETILPLLNDWNNKNKQGETTKDASLIALFYYNELTKNDKLHYKSKSETKSQIVSIILNGSFEIKEELTCIFNEVVSKREIDRRSKYFDLVRTTLSSVVDSNEVAKNLPDQVIKLADLFWFKPPDKTSHWDSIGVEQDFCLPTDNLQYYPSSPFQTPIFPLLQFAPEQTIDFILSFTNKAVECYLMSKLKDKDEAKKVVVFIDETKSIEQYVSDRLFNMYRGTQVSTNLLESIHMALEKWLLETAITETKENLENRCLYLIKNSKSASITAVVASVVLAQPSKLFNIAKILFRTKEFFFYDTHRVSYDQMLKNQLLRDSPLSDYKSKIYADERIKACDDKHRQMSLEKLAYIYQLKSEEEIQKRQEIIWRILDKYYEQLPDSSEETGDDKIWRLFLARMDIRKMHPTVEKTEGVFLINLNPELDPELKKYSEEHQNRSADMMRNVPLKLWSQSRFNREDENYKKYPQYENDLNLVITETKEIIDRLKNDREEEFVLLNDSTPAYSCAVLLRDYFDRLNEDERIFCKDVVLEHASLPFKNNYEYRIFDGVDAAVNVLPILLKQFAQDRDIIKTILLFILFDFHYIDMNYSVSNYAIEAVSALWKENFEDANSIFLGYLLLKPKYNDLMKATENYYERSTHQLIERLVNKYEKEIESIISNNITYEDLPNLDDDFAICVFQRYCLKSKLLVASFILS
;
A
#
# COMPACT_ATOMS: atom_id res chain seq x y z
N MET A 1 -42.68 9.73 -8.36
CA MET A 1 -43.44 9.03 -7.30
C MET A 1 -42.65 7.87 -6.70
N CYS A 2 -42.06 6.97 -7.48
CA CYS A 2 -41.27 5.84 -6.97
C CYS A 2 -40.17 6.24 -5.97
N GLU A 3 -39.37 7.26 -6.27
CA GLU A 3 -38.32 7.75 -5.34
C GLU A 3 -38.89 8.28 -4.01
N LEU A 4 -40.02 8.99 -4.04
CA LEU A 4 -40.66 9.51 -2.84
C LEU A 4 -41.18 8.39 -1.94
N LEU A 5 -41.65 7.29 -2.54
CA LEU A 5 -42.15 6.10 -1.83
C LEU A 5 -41.05 5.20 -1.26
N LEU A 6 -39.76 5.47 -1.56
CA LEU A 6 -38.65 4.80 -0.86
C LEU A 6 -38.57 5.24 0.62
N ASN A 7 -39.16 6.38 0.96
CA ASN A 7 -39.27 6.82 2.35
C ASN A 7 -40.47 6.11 3.02
N PRO A 8 -40.25 5.37 4.13
CA PRO A 8 -41.29 4.58 4.80
C PRO A 8 -42.53 5.37 5.23
N PHE A 9 -42.38 6.66 5.58
CA PHE A 9 -43.50 7.52 5.93
C PHE A 9 -44.46 7.70 4.76
N TYR A 10 -43.91 8.06 3.59
CA TYR A 10 -44.70 8.27 2.38
C TYR A 10 -45.28 6.96 1.85
N LEU A 11 -44.54 5.85 1.93
CA LEU A 11 -45.05 4.53 1.58
C LEU A 11 -46.26 4.14 2.43
N ASN A 12 -46.14 4.27 3.75
CA ASN A 12 -47.25 3.97 4.67
C ASN A 12 -48.48 4.85 4.35
N LYS A 13 -48.30 6.16 4.16
CA LYS A 13 -49.40 7.07 3.83
C LYS A 13 -50.03 6.78 2.48
N TYR A 14 -49.24 6.38 1.48
CA TYR A 14 -49.73 5.97 0.17
C TYR A 14 -50.56 4.69 0.27
N LEU A 15 -50.06 3.66 0.97
CA LEU A 15 -50.77 2.40 1.18
C LEU A 15 -52.09 2.59 1.94
N GLN A 16 -52.11 3.46 2.96
CA GLN A 16 -53.33 3.80 3.71
C GLN A 16 -54.39 4.52 2.88
N ASN A 17 -54.01 5.14 1.76
CA ASN A 17 -54.91 5.94 0.91
C ASN A 17 -54.97 5.41 -0.53
N TYR A 18 -54.59 4.15 -0.77
CA TYR A 18 -54.38 3.58 -2.10
C TYR A 18 -55.58 3.77 -3.05
N ASP A 19 -56.80 3.50 -2.58
CA ASP A 19 -58.02 3.59 -3.41
C ASP A 19 -58.31 5.01 -3.91
N LYS A 20 -57.87 6.03 -3.17
CA LYS A 20 -58.01 7.46 -3.53
C LYS A 20 -56.79 8.00 -4.28
N MET A 21 -55.68 7.28 -4.27
CA MET A 21 -54.37 7.74 -4.74
C MET A 21 -53.83 6.98 -5.95
N LYS A 22 -54.44 5.86 -6.32
CA LYS A 22 -54.08 5.08 -7.50
C LYS A 22 -54.06 5.89 -8.81
N ASP A 23 -54.83 6.98 -8.85
CA ASP A 23 -54.97 7.88 -10.01
C ASP A 23 -54.17 9.19 -9.84
N ALA A 24 -53.39 9.36 -8.76
CA ALA A 24 -52.59 10.57 -8.56
C ALA A 24 -51.44 10.64 -9.57
N THR A 25 -51.42 11.70 -10.38
CA THR A 25 -50.50 11.84 -11.51
C THR A 25 -49.17 12.51 -11.17
N SER A 26 -49.03 13.14 -10.00
CA SER A 26 -47.80 13.85 -9.61
C SER A 26 -47.44 13.74 -8.12
N ASN A 27 -46.15 13.92 -7.78
CA ASN A 27 -45.68 14.04 -6.40
C ASN A 27 -46.33 15.22 -5.67
N PHE A 28 -46.61 16.30 -6.42
CA PHE A 28 -47.22 17.51 -5.91
C PHE A 28 -48.65 17.24 -5.42
N ASP A 29 -49.47 16.57 -6.24
CA ASP A 29 -50.86 16.25 -5.89
C ASP A 29 -50.94 15.35 -4.66
N PHE A 30 -50.00 14.40 -4.54
CA PHE A 30 -49.91 13.51 -3.38
C PHE A 30 -49.56 14.29 -2.10
N LYS A 31 -48.50 15.13 -2.11
CA LYS A 31 -48.15 15.96 -0.95
C LYS A 31 -49.27 16.95 -0.60
N GLN A 32 -49.91 17.54 -1.59
CA GLN A 32 -51.01 18.48 -1.40
C GLN A 32 -52.24 17.80 -0.77
N TYR A 33 -52.56 16.57 -1.17
CA TYR A 33 -53.59 15.79 -0.49
C TYR A 33 -53.21 15.50 0.96
N LEU A 34 -51.99 15.01 1.22
CA LEU A 34 -51.55 14.73 2.59
C LEU A 34 -51.60 15.96 3.48
N TRP A 35 -51.21 17.13 2.96
CA TRP A 35 -51.38 18.40 3.64
C TRP A 35 -52.84 18.69 3.98
N ASN A 36 -53.73 18.56 2.99
CA ASN A 36 -55.16 18.84 3.14
C ASN A 36 -55.85 17.87 4.10
N THR A 37 -55.39 16.61 4.19
CA THR A 37 -55.97 15.60 5.07
C THR A 37 -55.38 15.61 6.47
N GLN A 38 -54.06 15.74 6.62
CA GLN A 38 -53.36 15.59 7.90
C GLN A 38 -53.23 16.93 8.62
N ILE A 39 -52.74 17.97 7.94
CA ILE A 39 -52.43 19.27 8.56
C ILE A 39 -53.69 20.13 8.63
N ALA A 40 -54.21 20.52 7.45
CA ALA A 40 -55.34 21.44 7.36
C ALA A 40 -56.68 20.78 7.73
N LYS A 41 -56.83 19.47 7.55
CA LYS A 41 -58.13 18.75 7.69
C LYS A 41 -59.27 19.46 6.95
N SER A 42 -59.09 19.66 5.65
CA SER A 42 -59.98 20.44 4.78
C SER A 42 -61.43 19.92 4.68
N SER A 43 -61.69 18.68 5.15
CA SER A 43 -63.03 18.13 5.29
C SER A 43 -63.83 18.78 6.43
N TYR A 44 -63.16 19.38 7.43
CA TYR A 44 -63.78 20.04 8.57
C TYR A 44 -63.74 21.56 8.42
N LYS A 45 -64.80 22.13 7.82
CA LYS A 45 -64.89 23.57 7.48
C LYS A 45 -65.59 24.45 8.52
N LYS A 46 -66.12 23.87 9.60
CA LYS A 46 -66.82 24.62 10.66
C LYS A 46 -65.87 25.67 11.24
N ASN A 47 -66.37 26.88 11.48
CA ASN A 47 -65.62 28.01 12.07
C ASN A 47 -64.29 28.37 11.38
N ASN A 48 -64.10 28.03 10.09
CA ASN A 48 -62.82 28.18 9.39
C ASN A 48 -61.64 27.47 10.09
N THR A 49 -61.91 26.42 10.86
CA THR A 49 -60.88 25.69 11.64
C THR A 49 -59.75 25.18 10.75
N TYR A 50 -60.03 24.73 9.53
CA TYR A 50 -59.00 24.30 8.58
C TYR A 50 -57.99 25.39 8.20
N ILE A 51 -58.45 26.64 8.05
CA ILE A 51 -57.58 27.80 7.78
C ILE A 51 -56.77 28.13 9.02
N GLN A 52 -57.42 28.19 10.18
CA GLN A 52 -56.75 28.52 11.44
C GLN A 52 -55.68 27.49 11.83
N ARG A 53 -55.95 26.19 11.61
CA ARG A 53 -54.97 25.10 11.78
C ARG A 53 -53.75 25.28 10.88
N GLU A 54 -53.99 25.55 9.61
CA GLU A 54 -52.94 25.79 8.62
C GLU A 54 -52.08 26.99 9.02
N GLU A 55 -52.69 28.17 9.25
CA GLU A 55 -51.95 29.37 9.63
C GLU A 55 -51.16 29.19 10.93
N CYS A 56 -51.75 28.51 11.92
CA CYS A 56 -51.07 28.23 13.17
C CYS A 56 -49.84 27.35 12.96
N PHE A 57 -49.98 26.25 12.21
CA PHE A 57 -48.86 25.33 11.98
C PHE A 57 -47.74 25.98 11.15
N LEU A 58 -48.08 26.78 10.13
CA LEU A 58 -47.10 27.54 9.37
C LEU A 58 -46.34 28.54 10.26
N ARG A 59 -47.01 29.19 11.22
CA ARG A 59 -46.35 30.13 12.15
C ARG A 59 -45.37 29.41 13.06
N ILE A 60 -45.77 28.28 13.66
CA ILE A 60 -44.89 27.46 14.51
C ILE A 60 -43.66 27.01 13.72
N ALA A 61 -43.84 26.52 12.49
CA ALA A 61 -42.72 26.09 11.64
C ALA A 61 -41.79 27.24 11.26
N LYS A 62 -42.34 28.42 10.94
CA LYS A 62 -41.54 29.61 10.60
C LYS A 62 -40.71 30.09 11.79
N GLU A 63 -41.31 30.17 12.97
CA GLU A 63 -40.61 30.60 14.19
C GLU A 63 -39.53 29.60 14.61
N ARG A 64 -39.82 28.30 14.52
CA ARG A 64 -38.83 27.25 14.77
C ARG A 64 -37.63 27.39 13.82
N ALA A 65 -37.90 27.53 12.52
CA ALA A 65 -36.85 27.66 11.52
C ALA A 65 -35.99 28.91 11.75
N ASN A 66 -36.60 30.05 12.08
CA ASN A 66 -35.90 31.32 12.27
C ASN A 66 -35.14 31.41 13.59
N SER A 67 -35.70 30.88 14.67
CA SER A 67 -35.07 30.92 16.00
C SER A 67 -33.98 29.87 16.18
N GLY A 68 -34.03 28.76 15.44
CA GLY A 68 -33.11 27.63 15.59
C GLY A 68 -33.36 26.80 16.85
N TYR A 69 -34.36 27.15 17.67
CA TYR A 69 -34.73 26.38 18.85
C TYR A 69 -35.63 25.20 18.48
N PHE A 70 -35.45 24.08 19.19
CA PHE A 70 -36.33 22.93 19.02
C PHE A 70 -37.76 23.20 19.54
N ILE A 71 -37.93 24.13 20.48
CA ILE A 71 -39.20 24.43 21.14
C ILE A 71 -39.54 25.90 20.93
N VAL A 72 -40.80 26.18 20.55
CA VAL A 72 -41.31 27.52 20.29
C VAL A 72 -42.43 27.86 21.28
N SER A 73 -42.29 29.00 21.96
CA SER A 73 -43.23 29.46 22.99
C SER A 73 -44.14 30.61 22.54
N ASP A 74 -43.81 31.31 21.46
CA ASP A 74 -44.62 32.39 20.90
C ASP A 74 -45.14 32.00 19.51
N HIS A 75 -46.43 31.64 19.45
CA HIS A 75 -47.07 31.13 18.23
C HIS A 75 -48.35 31.89 17.85
N GLY A 76 -48.84 32.83 18.67
CA GLY A 76 -50.03 33.64 18.37
C GLY A 76 -51.27 32.84 17.93
N CYS A 77 -51.39 31.60 18.39
CA CYS A 77 -52.45 30.65 18.02
C CYS A 77 -53.46 30.52 19.16
N GLY A 78 -54.73 30.28 18.83
CA GLY A 78 -55.73 29.94 19.85
C GLY A 78 -55.54 28.53 20.41
N ASP A 79 -55.78 28.36 21.71
CA ASP A 79 -55.57 27.08 22.43
C ASP A 79 -56.33 25.91 21.81
N GLU A 80 -57.57 26.12 21.36
CA GLU A 80 -58.39 25.10 20.67
C GLU A 80 -57.68 24.55 19.42
N ILE A 81 -56.96 25.40 18.68
CA ILE A 81 -56.23 24.98 17.46
C ILE A 81 -54.98 24.19 17.82
N LEU A 82 -54.29 24.56 18.90
CA LEU A 82 -53.11 23.85 19.39
C LEU A 82 -53.46 22.45 19.89
N GLU A 83 -54.55 22.32 20.66
CA GLU A 83 -55.09 21.02 21.07
C GLU A 83 -55.44 20.14 19.87
N LEU A 84 -56.05 20.74 18.84
CA LEU A 84 -56.40 20.06 17.60
C LEU A 84 -55.18 19.60 16.79
N LEU A 85 -54.09 20.37 16.74
CA LEU A 85 -52.84 19.94 16.10
C LEU A 85 -52.09 18.89 16.94
N GLN A 86 -52.16 18.99 18.27
CA GLN A 86 -51.52 18.05 19.20
C GLN A 86 -52.22 16.69 19.23
N SER A 87 -53.55 16.67 19.19
CA SER A 87 -54.34 15.42 19.11
C SER A 87 -54.10 14.63 17.82
N ASP A 88 -53.67 15.30 16.75
CA ASP A 88 -53.26 14.68 15.48
C ASP A 88 -51.75 14.37 15.42
N GLU A 89 -51.06 14.52 16.54
CA GLU A 89 -49.62 14.28 16.69
C GLU A 89 -48.76 15.07 15.70
N ILE A 90 -49.17 16.30 15.35
CA ILE A 90 -48.41 17.19 14.45
C ILE A 90 -47.43 18.05 15.28
N ILE A 91 -47.89 18.48 16.44
CA ILE A 91 -47.09 19.20 17.44
C ILE A 91 -47.24 18.54 18.79
N LYS A 92 -46.32 18.82 19.72
CA LYS A 92 -46.45 18.39 21.12
C LYS A 92 -45.93 19.48 22.06
N TYR A 93 -46.66 19.68 23.16
CA TYR A 93 -46.26 20.59 24.22
C TYR A 93 -45.23 19.92 25.14
N ASP A 94 -44.14 20.63 25.43
CA ASP A 94 -43.15 20.26 26.44
C ASP A 94 -43.40 21.10 27.71
N SER A 95 -43.85 20.43 28.76
CA SER A 95 -44.17 21.08 30.04
C SER A 95 -42.93 21.61 30.77
N ASN A 96 -41.74 21.06 30.52
CA ASN A 96 -40.51 21.48 31.18
C ASN A 96 -39.92 22.72 30.51
N ALA A 97 -40.03 22.81 29.19
CA ALA A 97 -39.52 23.94 28.41
C ALA A 97 -40.55 25.06 28.17
N GLY A 98 -41.84 24.79 28.39
CA GLY A 98 -42.90 25.80 28.27
C GLY A 98 -43.22 26.19 26.83
N GLY A 99 -43.30 25.24 25.90
CA GLY A 99 -43.61 25.52 24.50
C GLY A 99 -43.89 24.27 23.66
N TYR A 100 -44.05 24.45 22.35
CA TYR A 100 -44.38 23.37 21.40
C TYR A 100 -43.21 23.01 20.49
N PHE A 101 -43.09 21.73 20.13
CA PHE A 101 -42.21 21.25 19.07
C PHE A 101 -42.98 20.48 17.99
N ILE A 102 -42.42 20.44 16.77
CA ILE A 102 -42.96 19.67 15.64
C ILE A 102 -42.52 18.22 15.79
N THR A 103 -43.48 17.28 15.73
CA THR A 103 -43.24 15.86 16.03
C THR A 103 -42.47 15.12 14.95
N HIS A 104 -42.47 15.62 13.70
CA HIS A 104 -41.83 14.99 12.56
C HIS A 104 -41.22 16.02 11.60
N ASP A 105 -39.99 15.78 11.16
CA ASP A 105 -39.24 16.60 10.19
C ASP A 105 -39.95 16.78 8.84
N ILE A 106 -40.66 15.76 8.35
CA ILE A 106 -41.46 15.82 7.12
C ILE A 106 -42.55 16.90 7.21
N TYR A 107 -43.20 17.06 8.37
CA TYR A 107 -44.23 18.09 8.54
C TYR A 107 -43.62 19.50 8.53
N GLU A 108 -42.45 19.66 9.15
CA GLU A 108 -41.69 20.90 9.11
C GLU A 108 -41.30 21.24 7.66
N GLU A 109 -40.77 20.28 6.89
CA GLU A 109 -40.40 20.47 5.49
C GLU A 109 -41.60 20.90 4.62
N TRP A 110 -42.76 20.27 4.81
CA TRP A 110 -43.99 20.64 4.11
C TRP A 110 -44.42 22.07 4.43
N ALA A 111 -44.36 22.48 5.69
CA ALA A 111 -44.75 23.81 6.12
C ALA A 111 -43.85 24.88 5.50
N LEU A 112 -42.54 24.68 5.54
CA LEU A 112 -41.57 25.61 4.95
C LEU A 112 -41.75 25.73 3.43
N ASN A 113 -41.93 24.61 2.72
CA ASN A 113 -42.22 24.63 1.28
C ASN A 113 -43.50 25.43 0.99
N LYS A 114 -44.55 25.27 1.81
CA LYS A 114 -45.80 26.03 1.65
C LYS A 114 -45.64 27.53 1.92
N ILE A 115 -44.81 27.91 2.90
CA ILE A 115 -44.46 29.31 3.18
C ILE A 115 -43.76 29.92 1.96
N ILE A 116 -42.73 29.27 1.43
CA ILE A 116 -41.99 29.74 0.25
C ILE A 116 -42.92 29.91 -0.95
N LYS A 117 -43.80 28.93 -1.20
CA LYS A 117 -44.78 29.01 -2.29
C LYS A 117 -45.71 30.21 -2.14
N ARG A 118 -46.22 30.49 -0.94
CA ARG A 118 -47.12 31.63 -0.67
C ARG A 118 -46.38 32.96 -0.85
N ALA A 119 -45.19 33.09 -0.28
CA ALA A 119 -44.35 34.27 -0.44
C ALA A 119 -44.05 34.52 -1.93
N PHE A 120 -43.71 33.46 -2.68
CA PHE A 120 -43.43 33.58 -4.10
C PHE A 120 -44.64 34.01 -4.93
N LEU A 121 -45.86 33.58 -4.58
CA LEU A 121 -47.07 33.98 -5.30
C LEU A 121 -47.52 35.41 -4.97
N ASN A 122 -47.26 35.86 -3.74
CA ASN A 122 -47.69 37.18 -3.24
C ASN A 122 -46.61 38.27 -3.38
N LYS A 123 -45.43 37.94 -3.89
CA LYS A 123 -44.30 38.87 -4.01
C LYS A 123 -44.64 40.10 -4.86
N GLU A 124 -44.26 41.26 -4.37
CA GLU A 124 -44.24 42.50 -5.17
C GLU A 124 -43.00 42.53 -6.07
N ASN A 125 -41.85 42.16 -5.51
CA ASN A 125 -40.57 42.03 -6.17
C ASN A 125 -39.73 40.94 -5.46
N TYR A 126 -38.61 40.53 -6.07
CA TYR A 126 -37.79 39.45 -5.56
C TYR A 126 -37.02 39.80 -4.27
N LYS A 127 -36.64 41.07 -4.07
CA LYS A 127 -36.02 41.53 -2.82
C LYS A 127 -36.96 41.36 -1.63
N ASN A 128 -38.22 41.74 -1.79
CA ASN A 128 -39.27 41.54 -0.80
C ASN A 128 -39.53 40.05 -0.53
N PHE A 129 -39.51 39.21 -1.58
CA PHE A 129 -39.65 37.77 -1.42
C PHE A 129 -38.58 37.16 -0.52
N TYR A 130 -37.30 37.50 -0.71
CA TYR A 130 -36.21 36.99 0.14
C TYR A 130 -36.30 37.49 1.58
N GLN A 131 -36.69 38.76 1.78
CA GLN A 131 -36.95 39.32 3.10
C GLN A 131 -38.11 38.61 3.82
N GLU A 132 -39.16 38.23 3.10
CA GLU A 132 -40.33 37.57 3.67
C GLU A 132 -40.02 36.15 4.18
N ILE A 133 -39.27 35.37 3.40
CA ILE A 133 -38.95 33.98 3.77
C ILE A 133 -37.85 33.91 4.84
N GLY A 134 -36.88 34.82 4.82
CA GLY A 134 -35.76 34.85 5.77
C GLY A 134 -34.64 33.85 5.44
N SER A 135 -33.47 34.04 6.05
CA SER A 135 -32.20 33.39 5.66
C SER A 135 -31.78 32.18 6.52
N SER A 136 -32.69 31.62 7.33
CA SER A 136 -32.37 30.49 8.22
C SER A 136 -31.98 29.23 7.43
N LEU A 137 -31.13 28.37 8.00
CA LEU A 137 -30.67 27.14 7.34
C LEU A 137 -31.83 26.20 6.93
N PRO A 138 -32.86 25.95 7.77
CA PRO A 138 -34.00 25.16 7.36
C PRO A 138 -34.76 25.79 6.18
N MET A 139 -34.91 27.12 6.18
CA MET A 139 -35.59 27.84 5.10
C MET A 139 -34.82 27.75 3.79
N ARG A 140 -33.49 27.95 3.82
CA ARG A 140 -32.62 27.80 2.65
C ARG A 140 -32.71 26.39 2.05
N ARG A 141 -32.66 25.35 2.88
CA ARG A 141 -32.84 23.96 2.44
C ARG A 141 -34.21 23.75 1.79
N ALA A 142 -35.28 24.27 2.42
CA ALA A 142 -36.63 24.17 1.88
C ALA A 142 -36.77 24.93 0.55
N PHE A 143 -36.14 26.10 0.41
CA PHE A 143 -36.10 26.88 -0.82
C PHE A 143 -35.42 26.11 -1.95
N ARG A 144 -34.26 25.52 -1.70
CA ARG A 144 -33.56 24.69 -2.69
C ARG A 144 -34.43 23.54 -3.18
N LEU A 145 -35.10 22.82 -2.27
CA LEU A 145 -36.00 21.72 -2.62
C LEU A 145 -37.21 22.20 -3.42
N TRP A 146 -37.84 23.30 -2.99
CA TRP A 146 -38.95 23.93 -3.70
C TRP A 146 -38.57 24.37 -5.11
N LEU A 147 -37.41 25.03 -5.26
CA LEU A 147 -36.92 25.50 -6.55
C LEU A 147 -36.59 24.33 -7.47
N SER A 148 -35.94 23.28 -6.97
CA SER A 148 -35.67 22.07 -7.77
C SER A 148 -36.95 21.38 -8.24
N GLU A 149 -37.98 21.29 -7.38
CA GLU A 149 -39.30 20.77 -7.77
C GLU A 149 -39.98 21.68 -8.80
N LYS A 150 -39.83 23.01 -8.68
CA LYS A 150 -40.37 23.98 -9.64
C LYS A 150 -39.69 23.94 -11.00
N ILE A 151 -38.37 23.84 -11.06
CA ILE A 151 -37.61 23.67 -12.30
C ILE A 151 -38.10 22.42 -13.05
N LEU A 152 -38.37 21.33 -12.33
CA LEU A 152 -38.83 20.08 -12.93
C LEU A 152 -40.26 20.16 -13.49
N ILE A 153 -41.18 20.85 -12.80
CA ILE A 153 -42.61 20.85 -13.14
C ILE A 153 -43.02 22.03 -14.03
N ASP A 154 -42.47 23.22 -13.78
CA ASP A 154 -42.89 24.49 -14.37
C ASP A 154 -41.72 25.49 -14.39
N LYS A 155 -40.71 25.19 -15.23
CA LYS A 155 -39.49 26.00 -15.32
C LYS A 155 -39.77 27.47 -15.64
N GLN A 156 -40.73 27.76 -16.54
CA GLN A 156 -41.00 29.14 -16.96
C GLN A 156 -41.43 30.05 -15.81
N SER A 157 -42.11 29.50 -14.79
CA SER A 157 -42.53 30.27 -13.63
C SER A 157 -41.38 30.82 -12.77
N VAL A 158 -40.16 30.27 -12.89
CA VAL A 158 -39.01 30.61 -12.03
C VAL A 158 -37.80 31.17 -12.80
N ILE A 159 -37.81 31.24 -14.13
CA ILE A 159 -36.68 31.79 -14.93
C ILE A 159 -36.32 33.21 -14.49
N SER A 160 -37.31 34.10 -14.40
CA SER A 160 -37.06 35.49 -14.00
C SER A 160 -36.56 35.63 -12.56
N LEU A 161 -36.89 34.67 -11.68
CA LEU A 161 -36.29 34.61 -10.34
C LEU A 161 -34.81 34.24 -10.43
N ILE A 162 -34.48 33.23 -11.25
CA ILE A 162 -33.10 32.76 -11.45
C ILE A 162 -32.22 33.89 -12.02
N GLU A 163 -32.70 34.56 -13.09
CA GLU A 163 -32.03 35.71 -13.70
C GLU A 163 -31.80 36.85 -12.72
N TYR A 164 -32.83 37.22 -11.95
CA TYR A 164 -32.70 38.23 -10.92
C TYR A 164 -31.67 37.85 -9.86
N THR A 165 -31.71 36.61 -9.37
CA THR A 165 -30.85 36.16 -8.25
C THR A 165 -29.39 36.14 -8.65
N ILE A 166 -29.08 35.65 -9.85
CA ILE A 166 -27.70 35.48 -10.33
C ILE A 166 -27.13 36.80 -10.87
N GLY A 167 -27.97 37.65 -11.46
CA GLY A 167 -27.55 38.90 -12.07
C GLY A 167 -27.46 40.12 -11.13
N ASP A 168 -27.99 40.02 -9.91
CA ASP A 168 -28.01 41.11 -8.93
C ASP A 168 -27.01 40.85 -7.78
N ASP A 169 -25.96 41.67 -7.71
CA ASP A 169 -24.93 41.62 -6.66
C ASP A 169 -25.45 42.06 -5.29
N GLU A 170 -26.62 42.70 -5.20
CA GLU A 170 -27.26 43.03 -3.91
C GLU A 170 -27.91 41.81 -3.23
N VAL A 171 -28.14 40.72 -3.97
CA VAL A 171 -28.72 39.49 -3.41
C VAL A 171 -27.67 38.77 -2.57
N GLU A 172 -28.06 38.35 -1.36
CA GLU A 172 -27.12 37.68 -0.46
C GLU A 172 -26.56 36.38 -1.10
N SER A 173 -25.25 36.19 -0.99
CA SER A 173 -24.53 35.09 -1.68
C SER A 173 -25.12 33.70 -1.43
N HIS A 174 -25.73 33.47 -0.26
CA HIS A 174 -26.32 32.17 0.05
C HIS A 174 -27.56 31.86 -0.80
N TRP A 175 -28.33 32.86 -1.23
CA TRP A 175 -29.46 32.64 -2.15
C TRP A 175 -28.97 32.30 -3.56
N GLN A 176 -27.92 32.97 -4.01
CA GLN A 176 -27.23 32.60 -5.25
C GLN A 176 -26.74 31.15 -5.18
N ASP A 177 -26.16 30.74 -4.04
CA ASP A 177 -25.71 29.36 -3.83
C ASP A 177 -26.87 28.36 -3.92
N GLU A 178 -27.99 28.59 -3.21
CA GLU A 178 -29.13 27.67 -3.27
C GLU A 178 -29.73 27.58 -4.69
N VAL A 179 -29.81 28.71 -5.41
CA VAL A 179 -30.28 28.73 -6.82
C VAL A 179 -29.33 27.93 -7.72
N LEU A 180 -28.03 28.19 -7.65
CA LEU A 180 -27.04 27.47 -8.45
C LEU A 180 -27.04 25.97 -8.14
N ILE A 181 -27.10 25.56 -6.87
CA ILE A 181 -27.18 24.14 -6.50
C ILE A 181 -28.45 23.49 -7.10
N SER A 182 -29.60 24.16 -6.99
CA SER A 182 -30.85 23.65 -7.58
C SER A 182 -30.76 23.45 -9.09
N ILE A 183 -30.10 24.37 -9.78
CA ILE A 183 -29.87 24.31 -11.23
C ILE A 183 -28.91 23.17 -11.58
N LEU A 184 -27.73 23.13 -10.95
CA LEU A 184 -26.67 22.16 -11.21
C LEU A 184 -27.10 20.70 -10.94
N LEU A 185 -28.05 20.50 -10.02
CA LEU A 185 -28.64 19.19 -9.76
C LEU A 185 -29.68 18.75 -10.80
N SER A 186 -30.17 19.67 -11.63
CA SER A 186 -31.29 19.47 -12.57
C SER A 186 -30.85 19.47 -14.04
N ASP A 187 -31.76 19.03 -14.92
CA ASP A 187 -31.56 19.09 -16.38
C ASP A 187 -31.55 20.52 -16.94
N TYR A 188 -32.03 21.52 -16.18
CA TYR A 188 -31.98 22.94 -16.55
C TYR A 188 -30.54 23.51 -16.58
N SER A 189 -29.55 22.71 -16.17
CA SER A 189 -28.13 23.08 -16.26
C SER A 189 -27.72 23.50 -17.67
N GLU A 190 -28.26 22.87 -18.72
CA GLU A 190 -27.97 23.24 -20.13
C GLU A 190 -28.40 24.67 -20.45
N GLU A 191 -29.69 24.95 -20.24
CA GLU A 191 -30.31 26.26 -20.47
C GLU A 191 -29.61 27.34 -19.63
N PHE A 192 -29.18 27.02 -18.41
CA PHE A 192 -28.39 27.92 -17.59
C PHE A 192 -27.05 28.29 -18.22
N ILE A 193 -26.28 27.32 -18.72
CA ILE A 193 -24.99 27.61 -19.39
C ILE A 193 -25.21 28.47 -20.63
N GLU A 194 -26.25 28.20 -21.42
CA GLU A 194 -26.59 29.01 -22.60
C GLU A 194 -26.97 30.45 -22.23
N LEU A 195 -27.81 30.63 -21.21
CA LEU A 195 -28.28 31.96 -20.77
C LEU A 195 -27.16 32.80 -20.15
N PHE A 196 -26.28 32.17 -19.36
CA PHE A 196 -25.22 32.86 -18.62
C PHE A 196 -23.84 32.65 -19.22
N GLU A 197 -23.72 32.22 -20.47
CA GLU A 197 -22.44 31.90 -21.13
C GLU A 197 -21.43 33.06 -20.99
N LYS A 198 -21.89 34.28 -21.27
CA LYS A 198 -21.09 35.51 -21.13
C LYS A 198 -20.70 35.76 -19.67
N GLY A 199 -21.62 35.58 -18.73
CA GLY A 199 -21.36 35.77 -17.30
C GLY A 199 -20.41 34.73 -16.68
N LEU A 200 -20.41 33.50 -17.22
CA LEU A 200 -19.44 32.46 -16.84
C LEU A 200 -18.02 32.78 -17.32
N TYR A 201 -17.90 33.51 -18.43
CA TYR A 201 -16.62 33.88 -19.02
C TYR A 201 -16.11 35.26 -18.59
N GLU A 202 -16.96 36.21 -18.24
CA GLU A 202 -16.55 37.55 -17.83
C GLU A 202 -16.22 37.64 -16.33
N ASP A 203 -15.93 38.86 -15.84
CA ASP A 203 -15.63 39.18 -14.43
C ASP A 203 -14.69 38.18 -13.74
N ASP A 204 -13.51 37.96 -14.33
CA ASP A 204 -12.49 37.04 -13.81
C ASP A 204 -12.99 35.59 -13.61
N GLN A 205 -14.05 35.19 -14.33
CA GLN A 205 -14.70 33.88 -14.26
C GLN A 205 -15.28 33.54 -12.87
N LYS A 206 -15.66 34.55 -12.06
CA LYS A 206 -16.20 34.32 -10.70
C LYS A 206 -17.40 33.36 -10.68
N LEU A 207 -18.35 33.50 -11.60
CA LEU A 207 -19.53 32.64 -11.67
C LEU A 207 -19.14 31.18 -11.98
N LEU A 208 -18.20 30.96 -12.90
CA LEU A 208 -17.68 29.62 -13.20
C LEU A 208 -17.01 29.00 -11.96
N LEU A 209 -16.13 29.73 -11.27
CA LEU A 209 -15.44 29.23 -10.08
C LEU A 209 -16.42 28.90 -8.95
N LYS A 210 -17.45 29.73 -8.77
CA LYS A 210 -18.54 29.50 -7.82
C LYS A 210 -19.30 28.22 -8.18
N SER A 211 -19.67 28.02 -9.45
CA SER A 211 -20.31 26.78 -9.90
C SER A 211 -19.43 25.55 -9.70
N VAL A 212 -18.13 25.63 -9.99
CA VAL A 212 -17.18 24.53 -9.75
C VAL A 212 -17.09 24.18 -8.26
N PHE A 213 -17.02 25.19 -7.39
CA PHE A 213 -17.00 24.99 -5.94
C PHE A 213 -18.28 24.32 -5.45
N LEU A 214 -19.45 24.77 -5.91
CA LEU A 214 -20.75 24.22 -5.52
C LEU A 214 -20.95 22.79 -6.04
N LEU A 215 -20.49 22.49 -7.26
CA LEU A 215 -20.51 21.12 -7.79
C LEU A 215 -19.75 20.16 -6.85
N ARG A 216 -18.54 20.56 -6.45
CA ARG A 216 -17.67 19.71 -5.64
C ARG A 216 -18.10 19.55 -4.18
N THR A 217 -18.93 20.45 -3.67
CA THR A 217 -19.35 20.49 -2.25
C THR A 217 -20.80 20.05 -2.03
N ALA A 218 -21.72 20.45 -2.91
CA ALA A 218 -23.15 20.22 -2.74
C ALA A 218 -23.75 19.25 -3.76
N CYS A 219 -23.10 19.03 -4.92
CA CYS A 219 -23.60 18.17 -5.99
C CYS A 219 -22.91 16.80 -6.00
N LYS A 220 -22.83 16.16 -4.82
CA LYS A 220 -22.26 14.82 -4.65
C LYS A 220 -23.19 13.93 -3.82
N GLU A 221 -23.14 12.63 -4.05
CA GLU A 221 -23.81 11.62 -3.22
C GLU A 221 -22.85 10.55 -2.72
N ILE A 222 -23.25 9.83 -1.68
CA ILE A 222 -22.46 8.75 -1.10
C ILE A 222 -22.34 7.62 -2.12
N ASP A 223 -21.11 7.13 -2.31
CA ASP A 223 -20.84 6.00 -3.19
C ASP A 223 -20.93 4.68 -2.40
N GLU A 224 -22.13 4.10 -2.34
CA GLU A 224 -22.38 2.85 -1.63
C GLU A 224 -21.71 1.64 -2.31
N SER A 225 -21.52 1.68 -3.64
CA SER A 225 -20.99 0.56 -4.43
C SER A 225 -19.54 0.19 -4.08
N LEU A 226 -18.78 1.19 -3.61
CA LEU A 226 -17.38 1.02 -3.27
C LEU A 226 -17.20 0.26 -1.94
N PHE A 227 -18.14 0.43 -0.99
CA PHE A 227 -18.15 -0.32 0.27
C PHE A 227 -18.35 -1.82 0.04
N ASP A 228 -19.25 -2.17 -0.88
CA ASP A 228 -19.55 -3.55 -1.22
C ASP A 228 -18.36 -4.23 -1.93
N SER A 229 -17.71 -3.51 -2.86
CA SER A 229 -16.55 -4.03 -3.61
C SER A 229 -15.29 -4.29 -2.78
N LEU A 230 -15.12 -3.56 -1.67
CA LEU A 230 -13.96 -3.71 -0.77
C LEU A 230 -14.23 -4.67 0.41
N GLY A 231 -15.44 -5.23 0.52
CA GLY A 231 -15.81 -6.12 1.64
C GLY A 231 -15.77 -5.43 3.00
N LEU A 232 -15.80 -4.10 3.05
CA LEU A 232 -15.75 -3.31 4.27
C LEU A 232 -17.18 -3.11 4.80
N GLN A 233 -17.45 -3.56 6.03
CA GLN A 233 -18.72 -3.24 6.70
C GLN A 233 -18.90 -1.71 6.80
N LYS A 234 -20.16 -1.25 6.74
CA LYS A 234 -20.59 0.17 6.79
C LYS A 234 -19.95 1.01 7.91
N THR A 235 -19.36 0.38 8.92
CA THR A 235 -18.65 0.97 10.05
C THR A 235 -17.27 1.56 9.71
N TYR A 236 -16.64 1.21 8.59
CA TYR A 236 -15.32 1.78 8.21
C TYR A 236 -15.37 3.24 7.74
N GLY A 237 -16.52 3.75 7.30
CA GLY A 237 -16.69 5.16 6.96
C GLY A 237 -16.47 6.10 8.16
N ALA A 238 -16.62 5.60 9.38
CA ALA A 238 -16.36 6.35 10.61
C ALA A 238 -14.86 6.42 10.99
N VAL A 239 -14.03 5.51 10.47
CA VAL A 239 -12.58 5.42 10.79
C VAL A 239 -11.75 6.36 9.92
N LEU A 240 -12.22 6.71 8.72
CA LEU A 240 -11.50 7.56 7.75
C LEU A 240 -11.90 9.04 7.79
N GLY A 241 -12.91 9.43 8.59
CA GLY A 241 -13.31 10.83 8.75
C GLY A 241 -13.99 11.50 7.54
N THR A 242 -14.03 10.86 6.36
CA THR A 242 -14.68 11.39 5.15
C THR A 242 -15.47 10.31 4.39
N PRO A 243 -16.76 10.55 4.05
CA PRO A 243 -17.52 9.62 3.22
C PRO A 243 -17.00 9.62 1.77
N PHE A 244 -16.87 8.43 1.17
CA PHE A 244 -16.61 8.30 -0.27
C PHE A 244 -17.81 8.82 -1.05
N THR A 245 -17.56 9.73 -1.99
CA THR A 245 -18.61 10.42 -2.75
C THR A 245 -18.43 10.25 -4.25
N LYS A 246 -19.52 10.42 -5.01
CA LYS A 246 -19.54 10.47 -6.48
C LYS A 246 -20.34 11.68 -6.98
N PRO A 247 -20.05 12.20 -8.18
CA PRO A 247 -20.81 13.30 -8.81
C PRO A 247 -22.31 13.01 -8.92
N LYS A 248 -23.14 14.03 -8.66
CA LYS A 248 -24.61 13.99 -8.81
C LYS A 248 -25.11 15.22 -9.57
N GLY A 249 -26.04 15.02 -10.49
CA GLY A 249 -26.67 16.10 -11.27
C GLY A 249 -25.96 16.40 -12.59
N LYS A 250 -26.69 17.01 -13.53
CA LYS A 250 -26.20 17.30 -14.90
C LYS A 250 -25.22 18.46 -14.97
N GLY A 251 -25.18 19.33 -13.96
CA GLY A 251 -24.27 20.48 -13.92
C GLY A 251 -22.80 20.09 -14.08
N TRP A 252 -22.40 18.90 -13.61
CA TRP A 252 -21.07 18.35 -13.86
C TRP A 252 -20.75 18.26 -15.36
N SER A 253 -21.65 17.67 -16.14
CA SER A 253 -21.48 17.52 -17.58
C SER A 253 -21.39 18.85 -18.29
N TYR A 254 -22.34 19.76 -18.06
CA TYR A 254 -22.40 21.02 -18.78
C TYR A 254 -21.30 22.01 -18.38
N ILE A 255 -20.88 22.05 -17.11
CA ILE A 255 -19.74 22.88 -16.68
C ILE A 255 -18.42 22.35 -17.26
N ILE A 256 -18.20 21.03 -17.24
CA ILE A 256 -17.00 20.44 -17.85
C ILE A 256 -16.99 20.69 -19.36
N HIS A 257 -18.13 20.54 -20.02
CA HIS A 257 -18.27 20.84 -21.45
C HIS A 257 -17.96 22.31 -21.75
N PHE A 258 -18.51 23.25 -20.97
CA PHE A 258 -18.21 24.68 -21.09
C PHE A 258 -16.71 24.97 -20.94
N ILE A 259 -16.06 24.39 -19.92
CA ILE A 259 -14.62 24.53 -19.72
C ILE A 259 -13.86 23.99 -20.94
N ASN A 260 -14.26 22.85 -21.50
CA ASN A 260 -13.60 22.27 -22.67
C ASN A 260 -13.72 23.15 -23.92
N SER A 261 -14.88 23.78 -24.11
CA SER A 261 -15.15 24.72 -25.22
C SER A 261 -14.35 26.02 -25.10
N TYR A 262 -14.04 26.46 -23.88
CA TYR A 262 -13.31 27.70 -23.61
C TYR A 262 -11.83 27.51 -23.17
N LYS A 263 -11.33 26.27 -23.12
CA LYS A 263 -10.00 25.95 -22.56
C LYS A 263 -8.84 26.75 -23.15
N GLU A 264 -8.84 26.99 -24.46
CA GLU A 264 -7.81 27.77 -25.15
C GLU A 264 -7.76 29.23 -24.66
N LYS A 265 -8.92 29.81 -24.35
CA LYS A 265 -9.02 31.18 -23.82
C LYS A 265 -8.71 31.25 -22.33
N LEU A 266 -9.10 30.23 -21.56
CA LEU A 266 -8.81 30.14 -20.13
C LEU A 266 -7.32 29.87 -19.88
N GLY A 267 -6.64 29.18 -20.78
CA GLY A 267 -5.23 28.83 -20.66
C GLY A 267 -4.97 28.03 -19.38
N LEU A 268 -3.94 28.39 -18.62
CA LEU A 268 -3.61 27.75 -17.33
C LEU A 268 -4.26 28.43 -16.11
N LYS A 269 -5.17 29.38 -16.34
CA LYS A 269 -5.82 30.13 -15.25
C LYS A 269 -6.77 29.20 -14.49
N HIS A 270 -6.78 29.30 -13.16
CA HIS A 270 -7.64 28.51 -12.27
C HIS A 270 -7.43 26.98 -12.32
N ILE A 271 -6.28 26.51 -12.82
CA ILE A 271 -5.97 25.07 -12.87
C ILE A 271 -6.15 24.37 -11.52
N GLU A 272 -5.79 25.02 -10.41
CA GLU A 272 -5.91 24.48 -9.05
C GLU A 272 -7.38 24.27 -8.62
N THR A 273 -8.32 24.99 -9.24
CA THR A 273 -9.77 24.86 -8.99
C THR A 273 -10.43 23.87 -9.94
N ILE A 274 -10.05 23.89 -11.23
CA ILE A 274 -10.64 23.04 -12.27
C ILE A 274 -10.14 21.60 -12.16
N LEU A 275 -8.85 21.40 -11.90
CA LEU A 275 -8.26 20.05 -11.93
C LEU A 275 -8.91 19.09 -10.91
N PRO A 276 -9.21 19.51 -9.67
CA PRO A 276 -9.93 18.65 -8.74
C PRO A 276 -11.37 18.31 -9.18
N LEU A 277 -12.05 19.18 -9.95
CA LEU A 277 -13.37 18.88 -10.55
C LEU A 277 -13.25 17.72 -11.54
N LEU A 278 -12.27 17.81 -12.44
CA LEU A 278 -12.02 16.78 -13.45
C LEU A 278 -11.63 15.45 -12.81
N ASN A 279 -10.80 15.51 -11.75
CA ASN A 279 -10.40 14.33 -10.98
C ASN A 279 -11.59 13.68 -10.26
N ASP A 280 -12.46 14.48 -9.61
CA ASP A 280 -13.69 14.00 -8.96
C ASP A 280 -14.61 13.26 -9.95
N TRP A 281 -14.67 13.72 -11.22
CA TRP A 281 -15.44 13.06 -12.28
C TRP A 281 -14.76 11.79 -12.81
N ASN A 282 -13.54 11.88 -13.36
CA ASN A 282 -12.84 10.77 -14.03
C ASN A 282 -12.47 9.62 -13.08
N ASN A 283 -12.37 9.87 -11.77
CA ASN A 283 -12.17 8.80 -10.80
C ASN A 283 -13.37 7.85 -10.71
N LYS A 284 -14.59 8.34 -11.02
CA LYS A 284 -15.85 7.58 -10.91
C LYS A 284 -16.45 7.21 -12.26
N ASN A 285 -16.27 8.05 -13.29
CA ASN A 285 -16.84 7.88 -14.61
C ASN A 285 -15.75 7.69 -15.65
N LYS A 286 -15.66 6.49 -16.24
CA LYS A 286 -14.62 6.13 -17.23
C LYS A 286 -15.07 6.27 -18.69
N GLN A 287 -16.35 6.58 -18.91
CA GLN A 287 -16.98 6.64 -20.24
C GLN A 287 -18.00 7.79 -20.32
N GLY A 288 -18.31 8.22 -21.54
CA GLY A 288 -19.24 9.28 -21.88
C GLY A 288 -18.56 10.59 -22.30
N GLU A 289 -19.33 11.46 -22.97
CA GLU A 289 -18.82 12.73 -23.52
C GLU A 289 -18.20 13.63 -22.45
N THR A 290 -18.76 13.67 -21.23
CA THR A 290 -18.17 14.44 -20.13
C THR A 290 -16.77 13.95 -19.76
N THR A 291 -16.55 12.63 -19.79
CA THR A 291 -15.21 12.05 -19.52
C THR A 291 -14.25 12.38 -20.66
N LYS A 292 -14.72 12.39 -21.91
CA LYS A 292 -13.95 12.86 -23.06
C LYS A 292 -13.50 14.31 -22.88
N ASP A 293 -14.45 15.21 -22.61
CA ASP A 293 -14.19 16.63 -22.38
C ASP A 293 -13.19 16.85 -21.24
N ALA A 294 -13.40 16.19 -20.10
CA ALA A 294 -12.49 16.27 -18.96
C ALA A 294 -11.06 15.81 -19.31
N SER A 295 -10.93 14.74 -20.09
CA SER A 295 -9.64 14.18 -20.50
C SER A 295 -8.92 15.06 -21.52
N LEU A 296 -9.67 15.68 -22.44
CA LEU A 296 -9.15 16.67 -23.38
C LEU A 296 -8.67 17.94 -22.69
N ILE A 297 -9.39 18.43 -21.67
CA ILE A 297 -8.93 19.56 -20.83
C ILE A 297 -7.63 19.19 -20.12
N ALA A 298 -7.57 18.00 -19.50
CA ALA A 298 -6.35 17.55 -18.82
C ALA A 298 -5.17 17.40 -19.78
N LEU A 299 -5.39 16.88 -21.00
CA LEU A 299 -4.37 16.78 -22.04
C LEU A 299 -3.89 18.16 -22.52
N PHE A 300 -4.80 19.12 -22.64
CA PHE A 300 -4.46 20.52 -22.91
C PHE A 300 -3.56 21.10 -21.81
N TYR A 301 -3.94 20.97 -20.53
CA TYR A 301 -3.11 21.42 -19.42
C TYR A 301 -1.74 20.74 -19.37
N TYR A 302 -1.68 19.43 -19.65
CA TYR A 302 -0.42 18.71 -19.76
C TYR A 302 0.50 19.32 -20.83
N ASN A 303 -0.04 19.60 -22.01
CA ASN A 303 0.71 20.19 -23.12
C ASN A 303 1.15 21.64 -22.82
N GLU A 304 0.29 22.47 -22.24
CA GLU A 304 0.64 23.87 -21.93
C GLU A 304 1.68 24.00 -20.81
N LEU A 305 1.61 23.13 -19.81
CA LEU A 305 2.60 23.12 -18.74
C LEU A 305 3.97 22.60 -19.20
N THR A 306 4.01 21.69 -20.18
CA THR A 306 5.27 21.17 -20.74
C THR A 306 5.96 22.17 -21.65
N LYS A 307 5.21 22.96 -22.44
CA LYS A 307 5.76 24.04 -23.29
C LYS A 307 6.52 25.13 -22.50
N ASN A 308 6.13 25.37 -21.25
CA ASN A 308 6.67 26.47 -20.44
C ASN A 308 7.84 26.05 -19.53
N ASP A 309 8.38 24.84 -19.65
CA ASP A 309 9.39 24.23 -18.74
C ASP A 309 9.02 24.20 -17.23
N LYS A 310 7.81 24.68 -16.88
CA LYS A 310 7.30 24.75 -15.50
C LYS A 310 7.03 23.37 -14.88
N LEU A 311 6.90 22.32 -15.69
CA LEU A 311 6.68 20.94 -15.24
C LEU A 311 7.96 20.24 -14.74
N HIS A 312 9.14 20.60 -15.27
CA HIS A 312 10.40 19.97 -14.86
C HIS A 312 10.85 20.40 -13.47
N TYR A 313 10.50 21.63 -13.04
CA TYR A 313 10.83 22.17 -11.71
C TYR A 313 9.80 21.81 -10.60
N LYS A 314 8.61 21.29 -10.95
CA LYS A 314 7.59 20.81 -10.00
C LYS A 314 7.50 19.27 -9.97
N SER A 315 8.63 18.57 -9.93
CA SER A 315 8.70 17.09 -10.04
C SER A 315 8.05 16.30 -8.87
N LYS A 316 7.29 16.96 -7.98
CA LYS A 316 6.52 16.38 -6.87
C LYS A 316 5.16 17.06 -6.62
N SER A 317 4.61 17.84 -7.55
CA SER A 317 3.31 18.48 -7.31
C SER A 317 2.15 17.51 -7.55
N GLU A 318 1.25 17.38 -6.58
CA GLU A 318 -0.04 16.68 -6.65
C GLU A 318 -0.80 16.95 -7.96
N THR A 319 -0.73 18.20 -8.45
CA THR A 319 -1.27 18.65 -9.75
C THR A 319 -0.86 17.76 -10.92
N LYS A 320 0.41 17.38 -11.02
CA LYS A 320 0.91 16.56 -12.14
C LYS A 320 0.34 15.15 -12.09
N SER A 321 0.27 14.57 -10.88
CA SER A 321 -0.33 13.25 -10.67
C SER A 321 -1.81 13.24 -11.02
N GLN A 322 -2.56 14.29 -10.65
CA GLN A 322 -3.97 14.43 -10.97
C GLN A 322 -4.19 14.55 -12.49
N ILE A 323 -3.43 15.41 -13.19
CA ILE A 323 -3.52 15.55 -14.65
C ILE A 323 -3.32 14.20 -15.34
N VAL A 324 -2.25 13.48 -14.98
CA VAL A 324 -1.94 12.18 -15.58
C VAL A 324 -3.06 11.18 -15.27
N SER A 325 -3.52 11.10 -14.03
CA SER A 325 -4.62 10.19 -13.65
C SER A 325 -5.91 10.48 -14.42
N ILE A 326 -6.30 11.74 -14.60
CA ILE A 326 -7.49 12.12 -15.39
C ILE A 326 -7.36 11.64 -16.83
N ILE A 327 -6.22 11.89 -17.48
CA ILE A 327 -5.94 11.47 -18.86
C ILE A 327 -6.06 9.95 -19.00
N LEU A 328 -5.39 9.19 -18.13
CA LEU A 328 -5.35 7.72 -18.22
C LEU A 328 -6.72 7.09 -17.92
N ASN A 329 -7.46 7.64 -16.96
CA ASN A 329 -8.81 7.19 -16.62
C ASN A 329 -9.86 7.44 -17.71
N GLY A 330 -9.62 8.40 -18.61
CA GLY A 330 -10.46 8.65 -19.78
C GLY A 330 -9.96 8.01 -21.07
N SER A 331 -9.01 7.07 -20.98
CA SER A 331 -8.35 6.46 -22.15
C SER A 331 -9.29 5.81 -23.17
N PHE A 332 -10.49 5.39 -22.75
CA PHE A 332 -11.51 4.88 -23.67
C PHE A 332 -11.99 5.97 -24.64
N GLU A 333 -12.19 7.18 -24.14
CA GLU A 333 -12.76 8.30 -24.89
C GLU A 333 -11.72 9.06 -25.73
N ILE A 334 -10.47 9.14 -25.25
CA ILE A 334 -9.35 9.82 -25.94
C ILE A 334 -8.34 8.84 -26.55
N LYS A 335 -8.86 7.72 -27.08
CA LYS A 335 -8.06 6.60 -27.59
C LYS A 335 -7.14 7.02 -28.74
N GLU A 336 -7.63 7.89 -29.63
CA GLU A 336 -6.90 8.35 -30.80
C GLU A 336 -5.72 9.24 -30.41
N GLU A 337 -5.95 10.19 -29.50
CA GLU A 337 -4.95 11.10 -28.96
C GLU A 337 -3.84 10.32 -28.22
N LEU A 338 -4.21 9.40 -27.34
CA LEU A 338 -3.25 8.57 -26.62
C LEU A 338 -2.48 7.63 -27.55
N THR A 339 -3.13 7.06 -28.57
CA THR A 339 -2.43 6.25 -29.56
C THR A 339 -1.37 7.05 -30.30
N CYS A 340 -1.69 8.29 -30.70
CA CYS A 340 -0.75 9.19 -31.35
C CYS A 340 0.46 9.48 -30.44
N ILE A 341 0.20 9.85 -29.18
CA ILE A 341 1.23 10.15 -28.17
C ILE A 341 2.14 8.94 -27.92
N PHE A 342 1.57 7.77 -27.67
CA PHE A 342 2.36 6.57 -27.37
C PHE A 342 3.17 6.09 -28.58
N ASN A 343 2.61 6.18 -29.80
CA ASN A 343 3.37 5.87 -31.01
C ASN A 343 4.50 6.88 -31.26
N GLU A 344 4.30 8.17 -30.96
CA GLU A 344 5.34 9.19 -31.02
C GLU A 344 6.51 8.82 -30.09
N VAL A 345 6.23 8.52 -28.82
CA VAL A 345 7.25 8.10 -27.84
C VAL A 345 8.03 6.88 -28.31
N VAL A 346 7.32 5.85 -28.83
CA VAL A 346 7.94 4.62 -29.33
C VAL A 346 8.82 4.89 -30.55
N SER A 347 8.34 5.66 -31.52
CA SER A 347 9.08 5.95 -32.76
C SER A 347 10.34 6.78 -32.54
N LYS A 348 10.28 7.76 -31.61
CA LYS A 348 11.41 8.62 -31.26
C LYS A 348 12.32 8.04 -30.17
N ARG A 349 11.92 6.94 -29.53
CA ARG A 349 12.60 6.33 -28.37
C ARG A 349 12.85 7.33 -27.22
N GLU A 350 11.83 8.11 -26.89
CA GLU A 350 11.88 9.14 -25.84
C GLU A 350 11.79 8.54 -24.42
N ILE A 351 12.92 8.04 -23.91
CA ILE A 351 13.03 7.39 -22.59
C ILE A 351 13.65 8.28 -21.50
N ASP A 352 14.14 9.48 -21.85
CA ASP A 352 14.75 10.39 -20.88
C ASP A 352 13.70 10.92 -19.89
N ARG A 353 14.06 11.05 -18.62
CA ARG A 353 13.22 11.67 -17.56
C ARG A 353 12.77 13.10 -17.89
N ARG A 354 13.51 13.79 -18.76
CA ARG A 354 13.20 15.14 -19.26
C ARG A 354 12.28 15.12 -20.49
N SER A 355 11.94 13.95 -21.02
CA SER A 355 11.04 13.86 -22.18
C SER A 355 9.63 14.30 -21.81
N LYS A 356 8.94 14.93 -22.77
CA LYS A 356 7.61 15.51 -22.59
C LYS A 356 6.59 14.53 -22.00
N TYR A 357 6.61 13.27 -22.44
CA TYR A 357 5.61 12.27 -22.07
C TYR A 357 6.12 11.25 -21.04
N PHE A 358 7.30 11.47 -20.45
CA PHE A 358 7.93 10.50 -19.54
C PHE A 358 7.02 10.12 -18.36
N ASP A 359 6.46 11.10 -17.65
CA ASP A 359 5.62 10.80 -16.48
C ASP A 359 4.28 10.15 -16.85
N LEU A 360 3.72 10.51 -18.00
CA LEU A 360 2.51 9.87 -18.54
C LEU A 360 2.77 8.37 -18.74
N VAL A 361 3.84 8.03 -19.48
CA VAL A 361 4.22 6.64 -19.73
C VAL A 361 4.62 5.93 -18.45
N ARG A 362 5.41 6.57 -17.57
CA ARG A 362 5.80 5.98 -16.28
C ARG A 362 4.57 5.57 -15.48
N THR A 363 3.56 6.43 -15.41
CA THR A 363 2.33 6.16 -14.65
C THR A 363 1.51 5.05 -15.29
N THR A 364 1.44 5.00 -16.63
CA THR A 364 0.85 3.87 -17.37
C THR A 364 1.54 2.54 -17.05
N LEU A 365 2.85 2.53 -16.80
CA LEU A 365 3.63 1.31 -16.55
C LEU A 365 3.79 0.93 -15.06
N SER A 366 3.39 1.77 -14.10
CA SER A 366 3.65 1.54 -12.67
C SER A 366 2.48 1.82 -11.72
N SER A 367 1.33 2.29 -12.21
CA SER A 367 0.16 2.59 -11.36
C SER A 367 -0.94 1.57 -11.55
N VAL A 368 -1.31 0.82 -10.52
CA VAL A 368 -2.41 -0.18 -10.61
C VAL A 368 -3.72 0.46 -11.05
N VAL A 369 -4.04 1.60 -10.44
CA VAL A 369 -5.32 2.29 -10.62
C VAL A 369 -5.42 2.88 -12.02
N ASP A 370 -4.35 3.53 -12.47
CA ASP A 370 -4.38 4.27 -13.74
C ASP A 370 -4.04 3.36 -14.94
N SER A 371 -3.24 2.30 -14.75
CA SER A 371 -2.86 1.39 -15.82
C SER A 371 -4.00 0.48 -16.29
N ASN A 372 -4.97 0.17 -15.42
CA ASN A 372 -6.05 -0.76 -15.73
C ASN A 372 -6.89 -0.32 -16.94
N GLU A 373 -7.35 0.95 -16.95
CA GLU A 373 -8.15 1.48 -18.06
C GLU A 373 -7.35 1.54 -19.35
N VAL A 374 -6.08 1.93 -19.27
CA VAL A 374 -5.22 2.04 -20.45
C VAL A 374 -4.91 0.67 -21.04
N ALA A 375 -4.59 -0.32 -20.19
CA ALA A 375 -4.35 -1.70 -20.61
C ALA A 375 -5.57 -2.32 -21.29
N LYS A 376 -6.78 -2.00 -20.81
CA LYS A 376 -8.03 -2.42 -21.43
C LYS A 376 -8.25 -1.83 -22.82
N ASN A 377 -7.94 -0.54 -22.99
CA ASN A 377 -8.32 0.21 -24.20
C ASN A 377 -7.21 0.24 -25.28
N LEU A 378 -5.95 0.15 -24.87
CA LEU A 378 -4.73 0.31 -25.68
C LEU A 378 -3.64 -0.75 -25.36
N PRO A 379 -3.98 -2.06 -25.33
CA PRO A 379 -3.05 -3.10 -24.88
C PRO A 379 -1.75 -3.15 -25.70
N ASP A 380 -1.84 -3.08 -27.03
CA ASP A 380 -0.67 -3.16 -27.93
C ASP A 380 0.31 -2.00 -27.69
N GLN A 381 -0.20 -0.79 -27.41
CA GLN A 381 0.60 0.39 -27.14
C GLN A 381 1.29 0.26 -25.78
N VAL A 382 0.59 -0.23 -24.75
CA VAL A 382 1.19 -0.46 -23.42
C VAL A 382 2.31 -1.50 -23.51
N ILE A 383 2.11 -2.59 -24.27
CA ILE A 383 3.15 -3.61 -24.51
C ILE A 383 4.39 -3.00 -25.20
N LYS A 384 4.20 -2.16 -26.22
CA LYS A 384 5.31 -1.48 -26.91
C LYS A 384 6.06 -0.51 -26.00
N LEU A 385 5.35 0.22 -25.16
CA LEU A 385 5.96 1.12 -24.17
C LEU A 385 6.74 0.32 -23.12
N ALA A 386 6.18 -0.79 -22.64
CA ALA A 386 6.85 -1.70 -21.71
C ALA A 386 8.16 -2.24 -22.29
N ASP A 387 8.16 -2.78 -23.52
CA ASP A 387 9.39 -3.27 -24.17
C ASP A 387 10.45 -2.15 -24.31
N LEU A 388 10.04 -0.92 -24.64
CA LEU A 388 10.94 0.22 -24.79
C LEU A 388 11.52 0.72 -23.47
N PHE A 389 10.71 0.83 -22.42
CA PHE A 389 11.11 1.43 -21.15
C PHE A 389 11.80 0.42 -20.22
N TRP A 390 11.43 -0.85 -20.30
CA TRP A 390 11.97 -1.88 -19.42
C TRP A 390 13.23 -2.53 -19.95
N PHE A 391 13.42 -2.61 -21.27
CA PHE A 391 14.61 -3.23 -21.85
C PHE A 391 15.69 -2.19 -22.20
N LYS A 392 16.85 -2.30 -21.55
CA LYS A 392 18.03 -1.49 -21.79
C LYS A 392 19.15 -2.37 -22.36
N PRO A 393 19.48 -2.27 -23.66
CA PRO A 393 20.58 -3.02 -24.25
C PRO A 393 21.91 -2.76 -23.52
N PRO A 394 22.80 -3.76 -23.44
CA PRO A 394 24.07 -3.61 -22.74
C PRO A 394 24.96 -2.62 -23.53
N ASP A 395 25.30 -1.49 -22.91
CA ASP A 395 26.12 -0.46 -23.52
C ASP A 395 27.58 -0.60 -23.07
N LYS A 396 28.53 -0.68 -24.01
CA LYS A 396 29.94 -1.03 -23.74
C LYS A 396 30.71 0.02 -22.91
N THR A 397 30.12 1.19 -22.65
CA THR A 397 30.82 2.37 -22.12
C THR A 397 30.40 2.78 -20.71
N SER A 398 29.39 2.15 -20.12
CA SER A 398 28.89 2.50 -18.77
C SER A 398 29.70 1.78 -17.69
N HIS A 399 30.72 2.44 -17.14
CA HIS A 399 31.63 1.93 -16.09
C HIS A 399 31.13 2.20 -14.66
N TRP A 400 29.85 2.57 -14.49
CA TRP A 400 29.26 2.77 -13.17
C TRP A 400 28.60 1.46 -12.73
N ASP A 401 29.32 0.68 -11.92
CA ASP A 401 28.76 -0.50 -11.25
C ASP A 401 27.57 -0.05 -10.39
N SER A 402 26.37 -0.41 -10.83
CA SER A 402 25.13 -0.31 -10.05
C SER A 402 25.16 -1.38 -8.95
N ILE A 403 24.72 -1.03 -7.74
CA ILE A 403 24.62 -1.99 -6.61
C ILE A 403 23.54 -3.06 -6.87
N GLY A 404 22.57 -2.79 -7.76
CA GLY A 404 21.45 -3.70 -8.07
C GLY A 404 21.71 -4.64 -9.27
N VAL A 405 20.92 -5.72 -9.33
CA VAL A 405 21.02 -6.81 -10.32
C VAL A 405 20.28 -6.53 -11.63
N GLU A 406 19.63 -5.37 -11.76
CA GLU A 406 18.86 -4.96 -12.93
C GLU A 406 19.68 -4.97 -14.21
N GLN A 407 20.92 -4.47 -14.14
CA GLN A 407 21.80 -4.38 -15.31
C GLN A 407 22.19 -5.76 -15.85
N ASP A 408 22.27 -6.76 -14.98
CA ASP A 408 22.55 -8.15 -15.39
C ASP A 408 21.44 -8.70 -16.28
N PHE A 409 20.20 -8.25 -16.11
CA PHE A 409 19.05 -8.63 -16.92
C PHE A 409 18.76 -7.65 -18.07
N CYS A 410 19.68 -6.73 -18.39
CA CYS A 410 19.45 -5.64 -19.35
C CYS A 410 18.24 -4.77 -18.98
N LEU A 411 18.05 -4.49 -17.69
CA LEU A 411 17.01 -3.61 -17.19
C LEU A 411 17.63 -2.28 -16.71
N PRO A 412 16.90 -1.16 -16.79
CA PRO A 412 17.37 0.10 -16.23
C PRO A 412 17.52 -0.02 -14.71
N THR A 413 18.62 0.51 -14.16
CA THR A 413 18.78 0.66 -12.71
C THR A 413 17.77 1.68 -12.22
N ASP A 414 16.71 1.23 -11.58
CA ASP A 414 15.73 2.10 -10.94
C ASP A 414 15.83 1.99 -9.42
N ASN A 415 15.88 3.14 -8.76
CA ASN A 415 15.87 3.27 -7.30
C ASN A 415 14.51 2.81 -6.74
N LEU A 416 14.24 1.51 -6.73
CA LEU A 416 13.07 0.87 -6.11
C LEU A 416 11.70 1.20 -6.74
N GLN A 417 11.64 1.63 -8.01
CA GLN A 417 10.37 2.00 -8.66
C GLN A 417 9.31 0.87 -8.68
N TYR A 418 9.77 -0.38 -8.78
CA TYR A 418 8.92 -1.57 -8.81
C TYR A 418 8.88 -2.31 -7.47
N TYR A 419 9.37 -1.71 -6.39
CA TYR A 419 9.31 -2.27 -5.04
C TYR A 419 8.10 -1.74 -4.27
N PRO A 420 7.42 -2.56 -3.45
CA PRO A 420 7.57 -4.00 -3.33
C PRO A 420 7.01 -4.75 -4.55
N SER A 421 7.61 -5.90 -4.89
CA SER A 421 7.13 -6.76 -5.98
C SER A 421 5.71 -7.27 -5.71
N SER A 422 4.85 -7.18 -6.71
CA SER A 422 3.46 -7.61 -6.64
C SER A 422 2.89 -7.86 -8.04
N PRO A 423 1.93 -8.79 -8.21
CA PRO A 423 1.21 -8.93 -9.48
C PRO A 423 0.53 -7.62 -9.94
N PHE A 424 0.23 -6.71 -9.01
CA PHE A 424 -0.42 -5.44 -9.31
C PHE A 424 0.57 -4.30 -9.61
N GLN A 425 1.87 -4.48 -9.41
CA GLN A 425 2.88 -3.42 -9.55
C GLN A 425 3.03 -2.91 -11.00
N THR A 426 2.69 -3.75 -11.98
CA THR A 426 2.86 -3.48 -13.42
C THR A 426 1.52 -3.64 -14.15
N PRO A 427 1.38 -3.11 -15.38
CA PRO A 427 0.19 -3.33 -16.19
C PRO A 427 0.00 -4.78 -16.67
N ILE A 428 0.91 -5.72 -16.35
CA ILE A 428 0.84 -7.09 -16.87
C ILE A 428 -0.43 -7.81 -16.42
N PHE A 429 -0.84 -7.67 -15.17
CA PHE A 429 -2.05 -8.35 -14.69
C PHE A 429 -3.32 -7.89 -15.43
N PRO A 430 -3.64 -6.59 -15.55
CA PRO A 430 -4.77 -6.15 -16.37
C PRO A 430 -4.60 -6.47 -17.86
N LEU A 431 -3.37 -6.41 -18.40
CA LEU A 431 -3.10 -6.84 -19.78
C LEU A 431 -3.43 -8.33 -20.00
N LEU A 432 -3.10 -9.21 -19.06
CA LEU A 432 -3.50 -10.62 -19.12
C LEU A 432 -5.02 -10.81 -19.04
N GLN A 433 -5.73 -9.96 -18.30
CA GLN A 433 -7.19 -10.01 -18.22
C GLN A 433 -7.89 -9.57 -19.52
N PHE A 434 -7.37 -8.54 -20.21
CA PHE A 434 -8.03 -7.96 -21.38
C PHE A 434 -7.45 -8.42 -22.73
N ALA A 435 -6.17 -8.78 -22.78
CA ALA A 435 -5.41 -9.14 -23.97
C ALA A 435 -4.44 -10.33 -23.69
N PRO A 436 -4.93 -11.49 -23.25
CA PRO A 436 -4.11 -12.59 -22.73
C PRO A 436 -3.06 -13.11 -23.72
N GLU A 437 -3.45 -13.37 -24.96
CA GLU A 437 -2.55 -14.00 -25.95
C GLU A 437 -1.37 -13.08 -26.30
N GLN A 438 -1.63 -11.80 -26.63
CA GLN A 438 -0.56 -10.82 -26.90
C GLN A 438 0.35 -10.62 -25.69
N THR A 439 -0.23 -10.65 -24.48
CA THR A 439 0.53 -10.45 -23.25
C THR A 439 1.40 -11.65 -22.90
N ILE A 440 0.91 -12.88 -23.11
CA ILE A 440 1.70 -14.11 -22.94
C ILE A 440 2.90 -14.10 -23.90
N ASP A 441 2.68 -13.76 -25.17
CA ASP A 441 3.76 -13.66 -26.16
C ASP A 441 4.79 -12.59 -25.76
N PHE A 442 4.32 -11.45 -25.25
CA PHE A 442 5.19 -10.41 -24.71
C PHE A 442 6.02 -10.93 -23.52
N ILE A 443 5.39 -11.54 -22.50
CA ILE A 443 6.09 -12.07 -21.32
C ILE A 443 7.17 -13.08 -21.72
N LEU A 444 6.84 -14.00 -22.64
CA LEU A 444 7.79 -14.99 -23.14
C LEU A 444 8.96 -14.32 -23.85
N SER A 445 8.68 -13.41 -24.79
CA SER A 445 9.72 -12.71 -25.55
C SER A 445 10.61 -11.84 -24.65
N PHE A 446 10.02 -11.10 -23.71
CA PHE A 446 10.71 -10.22 -22.78
C PHE A 446 11.57 -11.01 -21.80
N THR A 447 11.02 -12.06 -21.19
CA THR A 447 11.76 -12.94 -20.26
C THR A 447 12.92 -13.62 -20.98
N ASN A 448 12.73 -14.07 -22.23
CA ASN A 448 13.81 -14.67 -23.02
C ASN A 448 14.94 -13.67 -23.27
N LYS A 449 14.65 -12.42 -23.66
CA LYS A 449 15.65 -11.36 -23.83
C LYS A 449 16.41 -11.08 -22.52
N ALA A 450 15.68 -10.94 -21.41
CA ALA A 450 16.27 -10.63 -20.11
C ALA A 450 17.20 -11.75 -19.60
N VAL A 451 16.79 -13.02 -19.78
CA VAL A 451 17.61 -14.17 -19.40
C VAL A 451 18.83 -14.33 -20.31
N GLU A 452 18.73 -14.01 -21.59
CA GLU A 452 19.92 -13.96 -22.48
C GLU A 452 20.96 -12.96 -21.98
N CYS A 453 20.54 -11.80 -21.47
CA CYS A 453 21.44 -10.85 -20.84
C CYS A 453 22.07 -11.38 -19.55
N TYR A 454 21.26 -12.00 -18.68
CA TYR A 454 21.75 -12.63 -17.45
C TYR A 454 22.83 -13.67 -17.72
N LEU A 455 22.69 -14.43 -18.81
CA LEU A 455 23.68 -15.43 -19.25
C LEU A 455 24.97 -14.85 -19.85
N MET A 456 25.04 -13.54 -20.05
CA MET A 456 26.22 -12.82 -20.52
C MET A 456 26.83 -11.93 -19.43
N SER A 457 26.20 -11.88 -18.25
CA SER A 457 26.60 -11.01 -17.16
C SER A 457 27.59 -11.70 -16.20
N LYS A 458 28.27 -10.90 -15.36
CA LYS A 458 29.20 -11.39 -14.33
C LYS A 458 28.50 -12.27 -13.27
N LEU A 459 27.17 -12.20 -13.14
CA LEU A 459 26.42 -13.08 -12.24
C LEU A 459 26.45 -14.55 -12.69
N LYS A 460 26.59 -14.80 -14.00
CA LYS A 460 26.74 -16.17 -14.51
C LYS A 460 28.05 -16.82 -14.06
N ASP A 461 29.14 -16.05 -13.95
CA ASP A 461 30.48 -16.57 -13.65
C ASP A 461 30.61 -17.18 -12.23
N LYS A 462 29.53 -17.11 -11.43
CA LYS A 462 29.38 -17.81 -10.14
C LYS A 462 28.73 -19.21 -10.28
N ASP A 463 28.72 -19.81 -11.47
CA ASP A 463 28.12 -21.12 -11.78
C ASP A 463 26.62 -21.27 -11.43
N GLU A 464 25.89 -20.14 -11.30
CA GLU A 464 24.50 -20.11 -10.83
C GLU A 464 23.52 -20.68 -11.87
N ALA A 465 23.75 -20.45 -13.15
CA ALA A 465 22.82 -20.78 -14.24
C ALA A 465 23.23 -22.03 -15.02
N LYS A 466 22.37 -23.05 -15.03
CA LYS A 466 22.57 -24.31 -15.75
C LYS A 466 21.59 -24.44 -16.91
N LYS A 467 22.03 -25.10 -17.98
CA LYS A 467 21.18 -25.46 -19.12
C LYS A 467 20.58 -26.85 -18.90
N VAL A 468 19.27 -26.96 -19.03
CA VAL A 468 18.52 -28.21 -18.84
C VAL A 468 17.69 -28.56 -20.06
N VAL A 469 17.52 -29.86 -20.30
CA VAL A 469 16.72 -30.39 -21.41
C VAL A 469 15.34 -30.77 -20.86
N VAL A 470 14.30 -30.09 -21.37
CA VAL A 470 12.91 -30.33 -20.98
C VAL A 470 12.24 -31.21 -22.04
N PHE A 471 11.83 -32.41 -21.64
CA PHE A 471 11.23 -33.39 -22.55
C PHE A 471 9.71 -33.21 -22.66
N ILE A 472 9.28 -32.56 -23.75
CA ILE A 472 7.87 -32.31 -24.06
C ILE A 472 7.10 -33.61 -24.31
N ASP A 473 7.70 -34.52 -25.10
CA ASP A 473 7.21 -35.87 -25.33
C ASP A 473 8.41 -36.83 -25.48
N GLU A 474 8.23 -38.03 -26.02
CA GLU A 474 9.33 -39.00 -26.20
C GLU A 474 10.29 -38.64 -27.36
N THR A 475 9.86 -37.76 -28.25
CA THR A 475 10.59 -37.36 -29.47
C THR A 475 11.02 -35.90 -29.47
N LYS A 476 10.31 -35.05 -28.72
CA LYS A 476 10.52 -33.60 -28.68
C LYS A 476 11.05 -33.16 -27.33
N SER A 477 12.14 -32.40 -27.37
CA SER A 477 12.69 -31.69 -26.22
C SER A 477 12.99 -30.25 -26.58
N ILE A 478 13.07 -29.40 -25.56
CA ILE A 478 13.51 -28.01 -25.65
C ILE A 478 14.63 -27.79 -24.63
N GLU A 479 15.37 -26.71 -24.77
CA GLU A 479 16.39 -26.33 -23.82
C GLU A 479 15.95 -25.09 -23.04
N GLN A 480 16.12 -25.13 -21.72
CA GLN A 480 15.85 -24.01 -20.83
C GLN A 480 17.04 -23.74 -19.92
N TYR A 481 17.15 -22.52 -19.42
CA TYR A 481 18.11 -22.13 -18.40
C TYR A 481 17.43 -22.07 -17.04
N VAL A 482 18.09 -22.61 -16.02
CA VAL A 482 17.58 -22.70 -14.66
C VAL A 482 18.64 -22.29 -13.65
N SER A 483 18.20 -21.62 -12.61
CA SER A 483 18.94 -21.30 -11.39
C SER A 483 17.93 -21.10 -10.26
N ASP A 484 18.37 -21.06 -9.01
CA ASP A 484 17.48 -20.75 -7.88
C ASP A 484 16.79 -19.39 -8.08
N ARG A 485 17.53 -18.39 -8.58
CA ARG A 485 17.00 -17.06 -8.92
C ARG A 485 15.91 -17.12 -9.98
N LEU A 486 16.14 -17.84 -11.07
CA LEU A 486 15.13 -17.95 -12.14
C LEU A 486 13.91 -18.73 -11.66
N PHE A 487 14.10 -19.88 -11.02
CA PHE A 487 13.01 -20.75 -10.61
C PHE A 487 12.13 -20.11 -9.52
N ASN A 488 12.73 -19.32 -8.63
CA ASN A 488 12.03 -18.63 -7.55
C ASN A 488 11.55 -17.20 -7.90
N MET A 489 11.74 -16.74 -9.13
CA MET A 489 11.46 -15.35 -9.52
C MET A 489 9.99 -14.94 -9.29
N TYR A 490 9.04 -15.85 -9.54
CA TYR A 490 7.63 -15.60 -9.28
C TYR A 490 7.29 -15.53 -7.78
N ARG A 491 8.16 -16.07 -6.91
CA ARG A 491 8.04 -15.99 -5.46
C ARG A 491 8.75 -14.79 -4.88
N GLY A 492 9.77 -14.23 -5.54
CA GLY A 492 10.58 -13.12 -5.02
C GLY A 492 11.29 -13.48 -3.71
N THR A 493 11.82 -14.70 -3.62
CA THR A 493 12.55 -15.22 -2.45
C THR A 493 14.07 -15.24 -2.64
N GLN A 494 14.53 -14.91 -3.85
CA GLN A 494 15.94 -14.81 -4.22
C GLN A 494 16.19 -13.40 -4.73
N VAL A 495 17.42 -12.92 -4.59
CA VAL A 495 17.80 -11.60 -5.12
C VAL A 495 17.54 -11.60 -6.62
N SER A 496 16.57 -10.81 -7.08
CA SER A 496 16.24 -10.65 -8.50
C SER A 496 15.77 -9.22 -8.75
N THR A 497 15.27 -8.94 -9.95
CA THR A 497 14.72 -7.63 -10.27
C THR A 497 13.24 -7.58 -9.89
N ASN A 498 12.83 -6.56 -9.14
CA ASN A 498 11.43 -6.41 -8.71
C ASN A 498 10.44 -6.36 -9.90
N LEU A 499 10.91 -5.86 -11.05
CA LEU A 499 10.13 -5.84 -12.30
C LEU A 499 9.81 -7.26 -12.78
N LEU A 500 10.83 -8.10 -13.02
CA LEU A 500 10.61 -9.47 -13.50
C LEU A 500 9.81 -10.30 -12.50
N GLU A 501 10.07 -10.12 -11.20
CA GLU A 501 9.29 -10.72 -10.13
C GLU A 501 7.79 -10.39 -10.26
N SER A 502 7.46 -9.10 -10.41
CA SER A 502 6.08 -8.63 -10.58
C SER A 502 5.42 -9.17 -11.86
N ILE A 503 6.16 -9.27 -12.96
CA ILE A 503 5.68 -9.87 -14.22
C ILE A 503 5.32 -11.36 -14.00
N HIS A 504 6.19 -12.12 -13.32
CA HIS A 504 5.97 -13.55 -13.08
C HIS A 504 4.83 -13.79 -12.08
N MET A 505 4.71 -12.95 -11.05
CA MET A 505 3.59 -12.99 -10.11
C MET A 505 2.25 -12.70 -10.81
N ALA A 506 2.22 -11.70 -11.71
CA ALA A 506 1.03 -11.38 -12.49
C ALA A 506 0.60 -12.58 -13.37
N LEU A 507 1.56 -13.23 -14.04
CA LEU A 507 1.30 -14.43 -14.83
C LEU A 507 0.75 -15.58 -13.97
N GLU A 508 1.40 -15.85 -12.83
CA GLU A 508 0.94 -16.89 -11.90
C GLU A 508 -0.47 -16.64 -11.41
N LYS A 509 -0.73 -15.43 -10.88
CA LYS A 509 -2.03 -15.06 -10.35
C LYS A 509 -3.13 -15.23 -11.39
N TRP A 510 -2.91 -14.70 -12.59
CA TRP A 510 -3.89 -14.82 -13.68
C TRP A 510 -4.13 -16.28 -14.09
N LEU A 511 -3.09 -17.10 -14.17
CA LEU A 511 -3.25 -18.53 -14.47
C LEU A 511 -4.01 -19.28 -13.37
N LEU A 512 -3.72 -18.99 -12.08
CA LEU A 512 -4.42 -19.61 -10.96
C LEU A 512 -5.91 -19.24 -10.93
N GLU A 513 -6.24 -17.97 -11.19
CA GLU A 513 -7.63 -17.49 -11.28
C GLU A 513 -8.36 -18.11 -12.48
N THR A 514 -7.71 -18.15 -13.65
CA THR A 514 -8.28 -18.73 -14.88
C THR A 514 -8.45 -20.25 -14.75
N ALA A 515 -7.55 -20.93 -14.05
CA ALA A 515 -7.58 -22.37 -13.89
C ALA A 515 -8.81 -22.87 -13.09
N ILE A 516 -9.49 -22.00 -12.33
CA ILE A 516 -10.74 -22.33 -11.64
C ILE A 516 -11.86 -22.58 -12.65
N THR A 517 -12.00 -21.71 -13.65
CA THR A 517 -13.13 -21.69 -14.59
C THR A 517 -12.82 -22.37 -15.93
N GLU A 518 -11.56 -22.39 -16.35
CA GLU A 518 -11.14 -22.91 -17.65
C GLU A 518 -11.22 -24.45 -17.73
N THR A 519 -11.46 -24.95 -18.95
CA THR A 519 -11.51 -26.39 -19.24
C THR A 519 -10.12 -27.01 -19.10
N LYS A 520 -10.07 -28.32 -18.81
CA LYS A 520 -8.82 -29.08 -18.72
C LYS A 520 -7.94 -28.91 -19.96
N GLU A 521 -8.53 -29.05 -21.15
CA GLU A 521 -7.80 -29.01 -22.42
C GLU A 521 -7.17 -27.64 -22.70
N ASN A 522 -7.93 -26.55 -22.50
CA ASN A 522 -7.40 -25.20 -22.71
C ASN A 522 -6.28 -24.87 -21.74
N LEU A 523 -6.45 -25.22 -20.46
CA LEU A 523 -5.42 -25.01 -19.45
C LEU A 523 -4.15 -25.82 -19.74
N GLU A 524 -4.28 -27.10 -20.12
CA GLU A 524 -3.15 -27.93 -20.55
C GLU A 524 -2.43 -27.32 -21.77
N ASN A 525 -3.17 -26.91 -22.80
CA ASN A 525 -2.60 -26.29 -24.00
C ASN A 525 -1.85 -24.99 -23.68
N ARG A 526 -2.39 -24.16 -22.79
CA ARG A 526 -1.77 -22.90 -22.36
C ARG A 526 -0.49 -23.13 -21.57
N CYS A 527 -0.51 -24.03 -20.58
CA CYS A 527 0.69 -24.43 -19.84
C CYS A 527 1.77 -25.02 -20.77
N LEU A 528 1.35 -25.83 -21.74
CA LEU A 528 2.25 -26.41 -22.74
C LEU A 528 2.87 -25.34 -23.65
N TYR A 529 2.09 -24.34 -24.05
CA TYR A 529 2.57 -23.21 -24.85
C TYR A 529 3.64 -22.40 -24.10
N LEU A 530 3.41 -22.10 -22.82
CA LEU A 530 4.36 -21.40 -21.96
C LEU A 530 5.69 -22.16 -21.84
N ILE A 531 5.65 -23.47 -21.57
CA ILE A 531 6.87 -24.28 -21.46
C ILE A 531 7.61 -24.29 -22.81
N LYS A 532 6.91 -24.58 -23.92
CA LYS A 532 7.50 -24.74 -25.25
C LYS A 532 8.24 -23.50 -25.77
N ASN A 533 7.74 -22.31 -25.44
CA ASN A 533 8.23 -21.06 -26.01
C ASN A 533 9.14 -20.26 -25.06
N SER A 534 9.42 -20.80 -23.87
CA SER A 534 10.33 -20.18 -22.90
C SER A 534 11.74 -20.79 -22.99
N LYS A 535 12.76 -19.93 -22.98
CA LYS A 535 14.17 -20.29 -22.72
C LYS A 535 14.50 -20.29 -21.23
N SER A 536 13.61 -19.77 -20.37
CA SER A 536 13.81 -19.67 -18.93
C SER A 536 12.93 -20.67 -18.18
N ALA A 537 13.53 -21.38 -17.23
CA ALA A 537 12.79 -22.22 -16.29
C ALA A 537 11.92 -21.40 -15.32
N SER A 538 12.07 -20.07 -15.26
CA SER A 538 11.19 -19.20 -14.45
C SER A 538 9.72 -19.28 -14.87
N ILE A 539 9.46 -19.36 -16.18
CA ILE A 539 8.12 -19.55 -16.72
C ILE A 539 7.62 -20.97 -16.41
N THR A 540 8.51 -21.97 -16.51
CA THR A 540 8.18 -23.35 -16.15
C THR A 540 7.87 -23.49 -14.65
N ALA A 541 8.52 -22.73 -13.78
CA ALA A 541 8.22 -22.69 -12.34
C ALA A 541 6.82 -22.10 -12.06
N VAL A 542 6.41 -21.07 -12.78
CA VAL A 542 5.02 -20.56 -12.74
C VAL A 542 4.04 -21.67 -13.15
N VAL A 543 4.32 -22.40 -14.24
CA VAL A 543 3.50 -23.54 -14.66
C VAL A 543 3.48 -24.65 -13.60
N ALA A 544 4.62 -24.95 -12.96
CA ALA A 544 4.70 -25.92 -11.87
C ALA A 544 3.79 -25.52 -10.69
N SER A 545 3.76 -24.23 -10.33
CA SER A 545 2.86 -23.71 -9.30
C SER A 545 1.37 -23.97 -9.63
N VAL A 546 0.96 -23.71 -10.88
CA VAL A 546 -0.42 -23.97 -11.35
C VAL A 546 -0.72 -25.47 -11.35
N VAL A 547 0.23 -26.32 -11.73
CA VAL A 547 0.11 -27.79 -11.67
C VAL A 547 -0.10 -28.27 -10.22
N LEU A 548 0.63 -27.70 -9.25
CA LEU A 548 0.46 -27.99 -7.82
C LEU A 548 -0.89 -27.51 -7.30
N ALA A 549 -1.42 -26.41 -7.84
CA ALA A 549 -2.75 -25.89 -7.47
C ALA A 549 -3.91 -26.66 -8.10
N GLN A 550 -3.73 -27.23 -9.30
CA GLN A 550 -4.75 -28.01 -10.01
C GLN A 550 -4.28 -29.44 -10.40
N PRO A 551 -3.91 -30.30 -9.43
CA PRO A 551 -3.42 -31.65 -9.71
C PRO A 551 -4.37 -32.50 -10.55
N SER A 552 -5.69 -32.35 -10.35
CA SER A 552 -6.71 -33.14 -11.05
C SER A 552 -6.82 -32.80 -12.54
N LYS A 553 -6.56 -31.55 -12.92
CA LYS A 553 -6.67 -31.08 -14.31
C LYS A 553 -5.37 -31.28 -15.09
N LEU A 554 -4.20 -31.11 -14.47
CA LEU A 554 -2.95 -30.90 -15.19
C LEU A 554 -1.96 -32.08 -15.21
N PHE A 555 -2.45 -33.32 -15.11
CA PHE A 555 -1.57 -34.51 -15.13
C PHE A 555 -0.68 -34.59 -16.39
N ASN A 556 -1.20 -34.19 -17.58
CA ASN A 556 -0.40 -34.22 -18.81
C ASN A 556 0.75 -33.20 -18.82
N ILE A 557 0.66 -32.16 -18.00
CA ILE A 557 1.74 -31.17 -17.82
C ILE A 557 2.67 -31.65 -16.71
N ALA A 558 2.13 -32.19 -15.62
CA ALA A 558 2.93 -32.76 -14.53
C ALA A 558 3.93 -33.82 -15.02
N LYS A 559 3.52 -34.71 -15.93
CA LYS A 559 4.43 -35.72 -16.52
C LYS A 559 5.57 -35.11 -17.34
N ILE A 560 5.42 -33.91 -17.89
CA ILE A 560 6.50 -33.19 -18.58
C ILE A 560 7.49 -32.68 -17.55
N LEU A 561 7.00 -32.10 -16.45
CA LEU A 561 7.83 -31.62 -15.35
C LEU A 561 8.63 -32.77 -14.70
N PHE A 562 8.00 -33.92 -14.48
CA PHE A 562 8.66 -35.08 -13.88
C PHE A 562 9.79 -35.68 -14.74
N ARG A 563 9.82 -35.41 -16.05
CA ARG A 563 10.87 -35.88 -16.96
C ARG A 563 12.16 -35.05 -16.91
N THR A 564 12.20 -34.00 -16.09
CA THR A 564 13.39 -33.16 -15.91
C THR A 564 13.79 -33.18 -14.44
N LYS A 565 14.89 -33.88 -14.09
CA LYS A 565 15.28 -34.10 -12.68
C LYS A 565 15.54 -32.80 -11.94
N GLU A 566 16.08 -31.80 -12.64
CA GLU A 566 16.49 -30.51 -12.08
C GLU A 566 15.31 -29.76 -11.46
N PHE A 567 14.10 -29.89 -12.03
CA PHE A 567 12.92 -29.24 -11.50
C PHE A 567 12.53 -29.74 -10.11
N PHE A 568 12.84 -31.00 -9.75
CA PHE A 568 12.59 -31.47 -8.38
C PHE A 568 13.48 -30.77 -7.36
N PHE A 569 14.76 -30.54 -7.68
CA PHE A 569 15.70 -29.87 -6.77
C PHE A 569 15.30 -28.41 -6.54
N TYR A 570 15.11 -27.65 -7.62
CA TYR A 570 14.73 -26.24 -7.51
C TYR A 570 13.34 -26.03 -6.89
N ASP A 571 12.40 -26.95 -7.13
CA ASP A 571 11.09 -26.90 -6.49
C ASP A 571 11.16 -27.21 -4.99
N THR A 572 12.05 -28.11 -4.57
CA THR A 572 12.31 -28.35 -3.14
C THR A 572 12.98 -27.16 -2.47
N HIS A 573 13.92 -26.50 -3.14
CA HIS A 573 14.50 -25.24 -2.64
C HIS A 573 13.42 -24.16 -2.49
N ARG A 574 12.52 -24.05 -3.48
CA ARG A 574 11.36 -23.15 -3.45
C ARG A 574 10.48 -23.38 -2.21
N VAL A 575 10.17 -24.65 -1.87
CA VAL A 575 9.43 -24.97 -0.63
C VAL A 575 10.19 -24.50 0.61
N SER A 576 11.50 -24.69 0.67
CA SER A 576 12.32 -24.27 1.81
C SER A 576 12.29 -22.75 2.00
N TYR A 577 12.44 -21.98 0.92
CA TYR A 577 12.37 -20.52 0.99
C TYR A 577 10.97 -20.00 1.36
N ASP A 578 9.90 -20.64 0.86
CA ASP A 578 8.51 -20.25 1.16
C ASP A 578 8.19 -20.32 2.67
N GLN A 579 8.86 -21.20 3.44
CA GLN A 579 8.63 -21.33 4.90
C GLN A 579 8.97 -20.06 5.67
N MET A 580 9.96 -19.28 5.21
CA MET A 580 10.42 -18.07 5.90
C MET A 580 9.83 -16.78 5.31
N LEU A 581 9.35 -16.83 4.06
CA LEU A 581 8.94 -15.64 3.31
C LEU A 581 7.85 -14.83 4.00
N LYS A 582 6.81 -15.48 4.56
CA LYS A 582 5.71 -14.76 5.21
C LYS A 582 6.20 -13.90 6.38
N ASN A 583 7.11 -14.42 7.19
CA ASN A 583 7.68 -13.70 8.32
C ASN A 583 8.58 -12.55 7.86
N GLN A 584 9.35 -12.75 6.78
CA GLN A 584 10.14 -11.68 6.16
C GLN A 584 9.24 -10.54 5.68
N LEU A 585 8.22 -10.84 4.87
CA LEU A 585 7.27 -9.84 4.36
C LEU A 585 6.53 -9.08 5.46
N LEU A 586 6.17 -9.76 6.56
CA LEU A 586 5.54 -9.11 7.72
C LEU A 586 6.49 -8.13 8.43
N ARG A 587 7.78 -8.42 8.48
CA ARG A 587 8.81 -7.53 9.05
C ARG A 587 9.11 -6.35 8.13
N ASP A 588 9.15 -6.59 6.82
CA ASP A 588 9.56 -5.60 5.81
C ASP A 588 8.38 -4.76 5.29
N SER A 589 7.18 -4.94 5.85
CA SER A 589 5.96 -4.27 5.39
C SER A 589 6.00 -2.75 5.60
N PRO A 590 5.81 -1.94 4.54
CA PRO A 590 5.92 -0.49 4.62
C PRO A 590 4.78 0.14 5.45
N LEU A 591 5.15 0.91 6.48
CA LEU A 591 4.21 1.48 7.45
C LEU A 591 3.43 2.72 6.95
N SER A 592 3.83 3.35 5.84
CA SER A 592 3.42 4.73 5.53
C SER A 592 2.69 4.98 4.19
N ASP A 593 2.76 4.06 3.21
CA ASP A 593 2.08 4.22 1.91
C ASP A 593 0.98 3.17 1.68
N TYR A 594 -0.24 3.65 1.41
CA TYR A 594 -1.40 2.78 1.20
C TYR A 594 -1.27 1.89 -0.04
N LYS A 595 -0.59 2.35 -1.11
CA LYS A 595 -0.39 1.55 -2.32
C LYS A 595 0.58 0.41 -2.05
N SER A 596 1.73 0.75 -1.45
CA SER A 596 2.73 -0.23 -1.03
C SER A 596 2.18 -1.27 -0.05
N LYS A 597 1.22 -0.88 0.80
CA LYS A 597 0.50 -1.80 1.68
C LYS A 597 -0.39 -2.79 0.92
N ILE A 598 -1.13 -2.36 -0.11
CA ILE A 598 -1.95 -3.28 -0.94
C ILE A 598 -1.07 -4.37 -1.56
N TYR A 599 0.13 -4.00 -2.02
CA TYR A 599 1.09 -4.93 -2.62
C TYR A 599 1.64 -5.92 -1.60
N ALA A 600 2.11 -5.43 -0.44
CA ALA A 600 2.62 -6.28 0.63
C ALA A 600 1.54 -7.23 1.18
N ASP A 601 0.31 -6.74 1.39
CA ASP A 601 -0.81 -7.52 1.89
C ASP A 601 -1.22 -8.64 0.91
N GLU A 602 -1.18 -8.38 -0.41
CA GLU A 602 -1.39 -9.40 -1.43
C GLU A 602 -0.33 -10.51 -1.33
N ARG A 603 0.93 -10.13 -1.17
CA ARG A 603 2.08 -11.05 -1.11
C ARG A 603 2.02 -11.94 0.13
N ILE A 604 1.66 -11.36 1.28
CA ILE A 604 1.46 -12.10 2.53
C ILE A 604 0.31 -13.12 2.38
N LYS A 605 -0.79 -12.74 1.71
CA LYS A 605 -1.91 -13.66 1.46
C LYS A 605 -1.52 -14.81 0.53
N ALA A 606 -0.73 -14.53 -0.52
CA ALA A 606 -0.26 -15.56 -1.45
C ALA A 606 0.62 -16.65 -0.80
N CYS A 607 1.22 -16.36 0.38
CA CYS A 607 1.95 -17.37 1.17
C CYS A 607 1.02 -18.39 1.84
N ASP A 608 -0.27 -18.06 2.03
CA ASP A 608 -1.25 -18.95 2.69
C ASP A 608 -1.95 -19.90 1.71
N ASP A 609 -1.66 -19.81 0.40
CA ASP A 609 -2.23 -20.69 -0.60
C ASP A 609 -1.84 -22.15 -0.38
N LYS A 610 -2.83 -23.06 -0.36
CA LYS A 610 -2.62 -24.47 0.02
C LYS A 610 -1.56 -25.20 -0.82
N HIS A 611 -1.47 -24.86 -2.10
CA HIS A 611 -0.53 -25.50 -3.02
C HIS A 611 0.94 -25.14 -2.73
N ARG A 612 1.20 -24.06 -1.97
CA ARG A 612 2.55 -23.64 -1.55
C ARG A 612 3.25 -24.68 -0.68
N GLN A 613 2.48 -25.45 0.09
CA GLN A 613 2.98 -26.56 0.92
C GLN A 613 3.22 -27.86 0.14
N MET A 614 2.93 -27.87 -1.17
CA MET A 614 3.19 -29.00 -2.04
C MET A 614 4.51 -28.82 -2.78
N SER A 615 5.10 -29.94 -3.20
CA SER A 615 6.25 -30.00 -4.11
C SER A 615 5.96 -30.94 -5.27
N LEU A 616 6.73 -30.84 -6.35
CA LEU A 616 6.69 -31.77 -7.47
C LEU A 616 6.97 -33.20 -7.01
N GLU A 617 7.89 -33.38 -6.05
CA GLU A 617 8.18 -34.68 -5.42
C GLU A 617 6.93 -35.25 -4.73
N LYS A 618 6.29 -34.46 -3.87
CA LYS A 618 5.06 -34.86 -3.17
C LYS A 618 3.91 -35.10 -4.15
N LEU A 619 3.84 -34.33 -5.24
CA LEU A 619 2.82 -34.49 -6.27
C LEU A 619 3.01 -35.79 -7.07
N ALA A 620 4.25 -36.11 -7.46
CA ALA A 620 4.58 -37.36 -8.14
C ALA A 620 4.20 -38.58 -7.28
N TYR A 621 4.43 -38.49 -5.97
CA TYR A 621 3.97 -39.48 -5.01
C TYR A 621 2.43 -39.54 -4.91
N ILE A 622 1.75 -38.41 -4.72
CA ILE A 622 0.28 -38.35 -4.56
C ILE A 622 -0.46 -38.92 -5.78
N TYR A 623 0.04 -38.71 -6.99
CA TYR A 623 -0.58 -39.27 -8.19
C TYR A 623 -0.59 -40.80 -8.25
N GLN A 624 0.19 -41.47 -7.40
CA GLN A 624 0.22 -42.92 -7.29
C GLN A 624 -0.73 -43.47 -6.20
N LEU A 625 -1.39 -42.60 -5.40
CA LEU A 625 -2.27 -42.99 -4.30
C LEU A 625 -3.76 -43.04 -4.73
N LYS A 626 -4.45 -44.13 -4.35
CA LYS A 626 -5.88 -44.51 -4.57
C LYS A 626 -6.21 -45.30 -5.85
N SER A 627 -7.25 -46.13 -5.78
CA SER A 627 -7.64 -47.12 -6.79
C SER A 627 -8.88 -46.69 -7.60
N GLU A 628 -8.65 -46.13 -8.78
CA GLU A 628 -9.63 -45.94 -9.88
C GLU A 628 -8.90 -46.21 -11.22
N GLU A 629 -9.60 -46.63 -12.28
CA GLU A 629 -8.98 -46.99 -13.59
C GLU A 629 -8.12 -45.87 -14.21
N GLU A 630 -8.48 -44.59 -13.99
CA GLU A 630 -7.67 -43.46 -14.46
C GLU A 630 -6.32 -43.37 -13.73
N ILE A 631 -6.24 -43.88 -12.49
CA ILE A 631 -5.04 -43.83 -11.65
C ILE A 631 -4.03 -44.92 -12.05
N GLN A 632 -4.47 -46.11 -12.49
CA GLN A 632 -3.56 -47.15 -13.01
C GLN A 632 -2.74 -46.63 -14.20
N LYS A 633 -3.39 -45.92 -15.14
CA LYS A 633 -2.70 -45.28 -16.27
C LYS A 633 -1.68 -44.24 -15.81
N ARG A 634 -1.97 -43.48 -14.75
CA ARG A 634 -1.04 -42.51 -14.18
C ARG A 634 0.16 -43.20 -13.54
N GLN A 635 -0.08 -44.27 -12.78
CA GLN A 635 0.96 -45.09 -12.15
C GLN A 635 1.93 -45.66 -13.20
N GLU A 636 1.43 -46.29 -14.26
CA GLU A 636 2.27 -46.84 -15.34
C GLU A 636 3.16 -45.76 -15.98
N ILE A 637 2.60 -44.57 -16.22
CA ILE A 637 3.35 -43.45 -16.80
C ILE A 637 4.44 -42.97 -15.83
N ILE A 638 4.12 -42.81 -14.54
CA ILE A 638 5.07 -42.35 -13.52
C ILE A 638 6.16 -43.40 -13.30
N TRP A 639 5.81 -44.68 -13.14
CA TRP A 639 6.78 -45.76 -12.96
C TRP A 639 7.73 -45.85 -14.13
N ARG A 640 7.25 -45.71 -15.37
CA ARG A 640 8.14 -45.65 -16.54
C ARG A 640 9.11 -44.47 -16.50
N ILE A 641 8.70 -43.32 -15.96
CA ILE A 641 9.59 -42.16 -15.77
C ILE A 641 10.63 -42.48 -14.69
N LEU A 642 10.22 -43.04 -13.55
CA LEU A 642 11.11 -43.40 -12.46
C LEU A 642 12.10 -44.51 -12.85
N ASP A 643 11.63 -45.55 -13.53
CA ASP A 643 12.45 -46.66 -14.04
C ASP A 643 13.55 -46.15 -14.98
N LYS A 644 13.23 -45.21 -15.87
CA LYS A 644 14.22 -44.55 -16.72
C LYS A 644 15.29 -43.79 -15.91
N TYR A 645 14.93 -43.19 -14.77
CA TYR A 645 15.92 -42.55 -13.90
C TYR A 645 16.76 -43.56 -13.12
N TYR A 646 16.18 -44.67 -12.68
CA TYR A 646 16.96 -45.76 -12.07
C TYR A 646 17.98 -46.34 -13.05
N GLU A 647 17.64 -46.49 -14.32
CA GLU A 647 18.56 -46.94 -15.38
C GLU A 647 19.71 -45.96 -15.66
N GLN A 648 19.55 -44.68 -15.31
CA GLN A 648 20.55 -43.63 -15.53
C GLN A 648 21.52 -43.46 -14.34
N LEU A 649 21.26 -44.13 -13.21
CA LEU A 649 22.14 -44.04 -12.05
C LEU A 649 23.48 -44.76 -12.35
N PRO A 650 24.61 -44.20 -11.91
CA PRO A 650 25.91 -44.87 -12.02
C PRO A 650 25.99 -46.09 -11.09
N ASP A 651 26.96 -46.97 -11.35
CA ASP A 651 27.27 -48.08 -10.44
C ASP A 651 27.64 -47.55 -9.04
N SER A 652 27.32 -48.30 -7.98
CA SER A 652 27.48 -47.85 -6.58
C SER A 652 28.92 -47.47 -6.21
N SER A 653 29.92 -47.96 -6.94
CA SER A 653 31.33 -47.60 -6.76
C SER A 653 31.72 -46.23 -7.34
N GLU A 654 30.90 -45.66 -8.22
CA GLU A 654 31.15 -44.39 -8.92
C GLU A 654 30.16 -43.27 -8.53
N GLU A 655 29.27 -43.54 -7.56
CA GLU A 655 28.25 -42.59 -7.11
C GLU A 655 28.85 -41.33 -6.47
N THR A 656 28.36 -40.17 -6.91
CA THR A 656 28.62 -38.87 -6.29
C THR A 656 27.62 -38.56 -5.17
N GLY A 657 27.88 -37.49 -4.40
CA GLY A 657 26.92 -36.99 -3.40
C GLY A 657 25.58 -36.58 -4.02
N ASP A 658 25.59 -36.00 -5.23
CA ASP A 658 24.39 -35.61 -5.97
C ASP A 658 23.57 -36.83 -6.41
N ASP A 659 24.23 -37.93 -6.78
CA ASP A 659 23.56 -39.19 -7.13
C ASP A 659 22.88 -39.81 -5.91
N LYS A 660 23.52 -39.76 -4.74
CA LYS A 660 22.91 -40.20 -3.47
C LYS A 660 21.69 -39.37 -3.10
N ILE A 661 21.75 -38.04 -3.26
CA ILE A 661 20.60 -37.16 -3.06
C ILE A 661 19.49 -37.53 -4.04
N TRP A 662 19.79 -37.71 -5.33
CA TRP A 662 18.79 -38.10 -6.32
C TRP A 662 18.13 -39.46 -6.02
N ARG A 663 18.90 -40.45 -5.56
CA ARG A 663 18.37 -41.74 -5.08
C ARG A 663 17.37 -41.56 -3.94
N LEU A 664 17.60 -40.63 -3.01
CA LEU A 664 16.63 -40.30 -1.95
C LEU A 664 15.32 -39.74 -2.51
N PHE A 665 15.39 -38.85 -3.51
CA PHE A 665 14.20 -38.34 -4.21
C PHE A 665 13.41 -39.47 -4.89
N LEU A 666 14.09 -40.35 -5.65
CA LEU A 666 13.45 -41.47 -6.33
C LEU A 666 12.76 -42.42 -5.34
N ALA A 667 13.44 -42.74 -4.22
CA ALA A 667 12.87 -43.58 -3.18
C ALA A 667 11.63 -42.95 -2.53
N ARG A 668 11.62 -41.62 -2.32
CA ARG A 668 10.48 -40.88 -1.75
C ARG A 668 9.31 -40.69 -2.73
N MET A 669 9.57 -40.74 -4.03
CA MET A 669 8.53 -40.66 -5.06
C MET A 669 7.92 -42.03 -5.38
N ASP A 670 8.69 -43.12 -5.35
CA ASP A 670 8.25 -44.44 -5.81
C ASP A 670 7.44 -45.18 -4.74
N ILE A 671 6.12 -45.32 -4.95
CA ILE A 671 5.26 -46.05 -4.01
C ILE A 671 5.65 -47.54 -3.90
N ARG A 672 6.33 -48.12 -4.90
CA ARG A 672 6.82 -49.51 -4.88
C ARG A 672 7.94 -49.73 -3.84
N LYS A 673 8.51 -48.64 -3.30
CA LYS A 673 9.57 -48.63 -2.28
C LYS A 673 9.08 -48.20 -0.89
N MET A 674 7.77 -47.99 -0.72
CA MET A 674 7.17 -47.50 0.52
C MET A 674 6.59 -48.64 1.36
N HIS A 675 6.80 -48.58 2.68
CA HIS A 675 6.15 -49.49 3.63
C HIS A 675 5.23 -48.73 4.61
N PRO A 676 3.93 -49.09 4.70
CA PRO A 676 3.01 -48.45 5.63
C PRO A 676 3.32 -48.91 7.06
N THR A 677 3.62 -47.96 7.91
CA THR A 677 3.65 -48.12 9.38
C THR A 677 2.45 -47.42 9.97
N VAL A 678 1.80 -48.01 10.97
CA VAL A 678 0.58 -47.45 11.57
C VAL A 678 0.89 -47.02 12.99
N GLU A 679 0.78 -45.72 13.25
CA GLU A 679 0.88 -45.13 14.58
C GLU A 679 -0.52 -44.73 15.07
N LYS A 680 -0.79 -44.97 16.35
CA LYS A 680 -2.06 -44.63 16.98
C LYS A 680 -1.86 -43.40 17.88
N THR A 681 -2.38 -42.26 17.44
CA THR A 681 -2.30 -40.99 18.18
C THR A 681 -3.72 -40.46 18.37
N GLU A 682 -4.12 -40.22 19.62
CA GLU A 682 -5.40 -39.57 20.01
C GLU A 682 -6.67 -40.10 19.30
N GLY A 683 -6.75 -41.41 19.05
CA GLY A 683 -7.94 -42.03 18.46
C GLY A 683 -8.01 -41.98 16.92
N VAL A 684 -6.98 -41.44 16.26
CA VAL A 684 -6.81 -41.48 14.80
C VAL A 684 -5.66 -42.44 14.45
N PHE A 685 -5.85 -43.29 13.43
CA PHE A 685 -4.77 -44.10 12.88
C PHE A 685 -3.98 -43.25 11.87
N LEU A 686 -2.74 -42.94 12.20
CA LEU A 686 -1.78 -42.30 11.30
C LEU A 686 -1.03 -43.39 10.54
N ILE A 687 -1.18 -43.42 9.21
CA ILE A 687 -0.40 -44.31 8.35
C ILE A 687 0.84 -43.53 7.90
N ASN A 688 1.99 -43.83 8.48
CA ASN A 688 3.29 -43.29 8.10
C ASN A 688 3.87 -44.17 6.98
N LEU A 689 3.96 -43.61 5.76
CA LEU A 689 4.57 -44.26 4.60
C LEU A 689 5.99 -43.74 4.43
N ASN A 690 6.96 -44.52 4.89
CA ASN A 690 8.38 -44.18 4.79
C ASN A 690 9.06 -45.08 3.73
N PRO A 691 10.01 -44.53 2.95
CA PRO A 691 10.75 -45.31 1.97
C PRO A 691 11.73 -46.26 2.67
N GLU A 692 11.90 -47.48 2.14
CA GLU A 692 13.00 -48.36 2.54
C GLU A 692 14.29 -47.87 1.91
N LEU A 693 15.16 -47.28 2.72
CA LEU A 693 16.47 -46.80 2.30
C LEU A 693 17.52 -47.89 2.48
N ASP A 694 18.38 -48.02 1.47
CA ASP A 694 19.64 -48.77 1.57
C ASP A 694 20.43 -48.31 2.82
N PRO A 695 21.04 -49.22 3.61
CA PRO A 695 21.87 -48.86 4.77
C PRO A 695 22.88 -47.74 4.50
N GLU A 696 23.46 -47.68 3.30
CA GLU A 696 24.41 -46.62 2.94
C GLU A 696 23.73 -45.24 2.80
N LEU A 697 22.58 -45.19 2.14
CA LEU A 697 21.77 -43.96 2.00
C LEU A 697 21.21 -43.50 3.33
N LYS A 698 20.82 -44.45 4.20
CA LYS A 698 20.35 -44.15 5.55
C LYS A 698 21.44 -43.47 6.37
N LYS A 699 22.66 -44.03 6.36
CA LYS A 699 23.82 -43.42 7.03
C LYS A 699 24.15 -42.04 6.49
N TYR A 700 24.15 -41.86 5.16
CA TYR A 700 24.35 -40.56 4.53
C TYR A 700 23.31 -39.52 4.98
N SER A 701 22.03 -39.90 5.02
CA SER A 701 20.94 -39.04 5.50
C SER A 701 21.09 -38.69 6.98
N GLU A 702 21.44 -39.65 7.83
CA GLU A 702 21.65 -39.43 9.27
C GLU A 702 22.85 -38.50 9.54
N GLU A 703 23.95 -38.65 8.80
CA GLU A 703 25.12 -37.75 8.90
C GLU A 703 24.78 -36.31 8.52
N HIS A 704 24.01 -36.10 7.45
CA HIS A 704 23.52 -34.78 7.05
C HIS A 704 22.56 -34.16 8.07
N GLN A 705 21.63 -34.95 8.61
CA GLN A 705 20.72 -34.50 9.68
C GLN A 705 21.50 -34.10 10.94
N ASN A 706 22.52 -34.86 11.33
CA ASN A 706 23.36 -34.55 12.47
C ASN A 706 24.16 -33.26 12.27
N ARG A 707 24.71 -33.03 11.06
CA ARG A 707 25.39 -31.76 10.72
C ARG A 707 24.44 -30.57 10.78
N SER A 708 23.24 -30.70 10.20
CA SER A 708 22.22 -29.64 10.25
C SER A 708 21.76 -29.35 11.67
N ALA A 709 21.57 -30.39 12.49
CA ALA A 709 21.23 -30.24 13.91
C ALA A 709 22.35 -29.54 14.70
N ASP A 710 23.63 -29.83 14.40
CA ASP A 710 24.76 -29.13 15.02
C ASP A 710 24.79 -27.64 14.65
N MET A 711 24.59 -27.30 13.36
CA MET A 711 24.51 -25.91 12.91
C MET A 711 23.36 -25.15 13.59
N MET A 712 22.20 -25.79 13.74
CA MET A 712 21.00 -25.19 14.32
C MET A 712 21.02 -25.16 15.86
N ARG A 713 22.00 -25.80 16.50
CA ARG A 713 22.08 -25.96 17.97
C ARG A 713 21.98 -24.63 18.72
N ASN A 714 22.57 -23.56 18.17
CA ASN A 714 22.69 -22.25 18.84
C ASN A 714 21.56 -21.27 18.47
N VAL A 715 20.70 -21.62 17.49
CA VAL A 715 19.60 -20.76 17.03
C VAL A 715 18.59 -20.42 18.13
N PRO A 716 18.20 -21.34 19.04
CA PRO A 716 17.30 -21.00 20.14
C PRO A 716 17.81 -19.86 21.03
N LEU A 717 19.11 -19.85 21.37
CA LEU A 717 19.72 -18.79 22.18
C LEU A 717 19.73 -17.45 21.44
N LYS A 718 20.05 -17.48 20.13
CA LYS A 718 19.99 -16.28 19.28
C LYS A 718 18.59 -15.67 19.26
N LEU A 719 17.57 -16.49 18.98
CA LEU A 719 16.18 -16.02 18.89
C LEU A 719 15.68 -15.52 20.25
N TRP A 720 15.99 -16.21 21.34
CA TRP A 720 15.65 -15.74 22.69
C TRP A 720 16.30 -14.39 23.01
N SER A 721 17.61 -14.27 22.82
CA SER A 721 18.37 -13.06 23.19
C SER A 721 17.93 -11.83 22.38
N GLN A 722 17.70 -11.97 21.07
CA GLN A 722 17.20 -10.90 20.22
C GLN A 722 15.77 -10.48 20.58
N SER A 723 14.84 -11.44 20.69
CA SER A 723 13.45 -11.14 21.05
C SER A 723 13.33 -10.56 22.46
N ARG A 724 14.14 -11.01 23.43
CA ARG A 724 14.15 -10.46 24.78
C ARG A 724 14.74 -9.06 24.82
N PHE A 725 15.80 -8.81 24.05
CA PHE A 725 16.35 -7.47 23.89
C PHE A 725 15.30 -6.49 23.33
N ASN A 726 14.57 -6.89 22.28
CA ASN A 726 13.50 -6.10 21.65
C ASN A 726 12.19 -6.02 22.44
N ARG A 727 12.08 -6.72 23.58
CA ARG A 727 10.86 -6.81 24.42
C ARG A 727 9.65 -7.42 23.69
N GLU A 728 9.90 -8.42 22.84
CA GLU A 728 8.89 -9.17 22.11
C GLU A 728 8.32 -10.31 22.97
N ASP A 729 7.39 -9.96 23.87
CA ASP A 729 6.81 -10.84 24.89
C ASP A 729 6.31 -12.20 24.38
N GLU A 730 5.72 -12.25 23.19
CA GLU A 730 5.20 -13.49 22.61
C GLU A 730 6.32 -14.40 22.05
N ASN A 731 7.47 -13.84 21.69
CA ASN A 731 8.55 -14.57 21.03
C ASN A 731 9.56 -15.15 22.01
N TYR A 732 10.10 -14.36 22.93
CA TYR A 732 11.13 -14.89 23.84
C TYR A 732 10.55 -15.89 24.85
N LYS A 733 9.27 -15.80 25.22
CA LYS A 733 8.59 -16.76 26.12
C LYS A 733 8.49 -18.18 25.55
N LYS A 734 8.75 -18.36 24.24
CA LYS A 734 8.86 -19.69 23.59
C LYS A 734 10.10 -20.47 24.03
N TYR A 735 11.07 -19.81 24.70
CA TYR A 735 12.32 -20.42 25.14
C TYR A 735 12.48 -20.36 26.67
N PRO A 736 11.62 -21.08 27.43
CA PRO A 736 11.63 -21.01 28.90
C PRO A 736 12.94 -21.50 29.53
N GLN A 737 13.73 -22.32 28.82
CA GLN A 737 15.03 -22.78 29.29
C GLN A 737 15.99 -21.63 29.61
N TYR A 738 15.94 -20.53 28.86
CA TYR A 738 16.83 -19.38 29.04
C TYR A 738 16.30 -18.34 30.04
N GLU A 739 14.99 -18.34 30.29
CA GLU A 739 14.39 -17.50 31.36
C GLU A 739 14.63 -18.09 32.76
N ASN A 740 14.62 -19.42 32.85
CA ASN A 740 14.70 -20.15 34.11
C ASN A 740 16.16 -20.44 34.52
N ASP A 741 17.05 -20.70 33.56
CA ASP A 741 18.44 -21.04 33.81
C ASP A 741 19.41 -20.06 33.10
N LEU A 742 19.90 -19.08 33.86
CA LEU A 742 20.88 -18.11 33.36
C LEU A 742 22.28 -18.71 33.18
N ASN A 743 22.60 -19.80 33.91
CA ASN A 743 23.89 -20.47 33.74
C ASN A 743 23.97 -21.14 32.37
N LEU A 744 22.83 -21.65 31.86
CA LEU A 744 22.73 -22.18 30.51
C LEU A 744 23.05 -21.11 29.46
N VAL A 745 22.48 -19.90 29.59
CA VAL A 745 22.74 -18.76 28.69
C VAL A 745 24.23 -18.42 28.66
N ILE A 746 24.88 -18.36 29.83
CA ILE A 746 26.30 -18.02 29.95
C ILE A 746 27.19 -19.12 29.37
N THR A 747 26.86 -20.39 29.64
CA THR A 747 27.61 -21.55 29.15
C THR A 747 27.55 -21.61 27.62
N GLU A 748 26.35 -21.56 27.04
CA GLU A 748 26.18 -21.58 25.58
C GLU A 748 26.81 -20.34 24.91
N THR A 749 26.74 -19.16 25.55
CA THR A 749 27.42 -17.96 25.03
C THR A 749 28.95 -18.13 24.99
N LYS A 750 29.55 -18.73 26.04
CA LYS A 750 30.99 -19.05 26.06
C LYS A 750 31.36 -20.07 24.99
N GLU A 751 30.56 -21.13 24.82
CA GLU A 751 30.76 -22.13 23.77
C GLU A 751 30.74 -21.49 22.37
N ILE A 752 29.82 -20.56 22.12
CA ILE A 752 29.76 -19.81 20.85
C ILE A 752 31.03 -18.99 20.65
N ILE A 753 31.47 -18.22 21.65
CA ILE A 753 32.68 -17.39 21.55
C ILE A 753 33.92 -18.25 21.30
N ASP A 754 34.06 -19.37 22.00
CA ASP A 754 35.19 -20.28 21.83
C ASP A 754 35.20 -20.91 20.43
N ARG A 755 34.02 -21.25 19.90
CA ARG A 755 33.91 -21.76 18.52
C ARG A 755 34.19 -20.65 17.49
N LEU A 756 33.70 -19.42 17.68
CA LEU A 756 34.02 -18.27 16.81
C LEU A 756 35.53 -17.94 16.78
N LYS A 757 36.27 -18.20 17.86
CA LYS A 757 37.72 -17.98 17.92
C LYS A 757 38.54 -19.09 17.24
N ASN A 758 38.07 -20.34 17.30
CA ASN A 758 38.82 -21.51 16.89
C ASN A 758 38.40 -22.07 15.52
N ASP A 759 37.16 -21.83 15.11
CA ASP A 759 36.55 -22.38 13.90
C ASP A 759 36.58 -21.33 12.78
N ARG A 760 36.85 -21.78 11.54
CA ARG A 760 36.86 -20.92 10.34
C ARG A 760 35.70 -21.23 9.40
N GLU A 761 34.73 -22.01 9.85
CA GLU A 761 33.50 -22.26 9.09
C GLU A 761 32.67 -20.96 8.97
N GLU A 762 32.64 -20.41 7.75
CA GLU A 762 31.98 -19.14 7.42
C GLU A 762 30.48 -19.15 7.77
N GLU A 763 29.80 -20.28 7.56
CA GLU A 763 28.38 -20.46 7.89
C GLU A 763 28.09 -20.33 9.39
N PHE A 764 28.96 -20.90 10.24
CA PHE A 764 28.82 -20.82 11.69
C PHE A 764 28.99 -19.37 12.18
N VAL A 765 29.98 -18.66 11.64
CA VAL A 765 30.23 -17.24 11.94
C VAL A 765 29.01 -16.41 11.55
N LEU A 766 28.55 -16.50 10.30
CA LEU A 766 27.40 -15.74 9.81
C LEU A 766 26.13 -15.97 10.64
N LEU A 767 25.91 -17.18 11.13
CA LEU A 767 24.74 -17.50 11.93
C LEU A 767 24.82 -16.98 13.37
N ASN A 768 26.01 -16.96 13.99
CA ASN A 768 26.16 -16.80 15.44
C ASN A 768 26.92 -15.55 15.91
N ASP A 769 27.55 -14.77 15.02
CA ASP A 769 28.41 -13.62 15.34
C ASP A 769 27.76 -12.63 16.32
N SER A 770 26.47 -12.36 16.12
CA SER A 770 25.72 -11.39 16.92
C SER A 770 25.24 -11.92 18.28
N THR A 771 25.13 -13.24 18.42
CA THR A 771 24.48 -13.88 19.58
C THR A 771 25.12 -13.48 20.92
N PRO A 772 26.46 -13.45 21.06
CA PRO A 772 27.11 -13.02 22.29
C PRO A 772 26.77 -11.58 22.70
N ALA A 773 26.67 -10.65 21.75
CA ALA A 773 26.31 -9.27 22.04
C ALA A 773 24.90 -9.17 22.64
N TYR A 774 23.91 -9.82 22.00
CA TYR A 774 22.53 -9.79 22.46
C TYR A 774 22.34 -10.53 23.79
N SER A 775 22.96 -11.71 23.97
CA SER A 775 22.81 -12.48 25.21
C SER A 775 23.43 -11.73 26.39
N CYS A 776 24.65 -11.21 26.26
CA CYS A 776 25.31 -10.43 27.31
C CYS A 776 24.60 -9.09 27.58
N ALA A 777 24.10 -8.40 26.56
CA ALA A 777 23.30 -7.19 26.71
C ALA A 777 22.02 -7.43 27.53
N VAL A 778 21.29 -8.52 27.25
CA VAL A 778 20.10 -8.92 28.02
C VAL A 778 20.45 -9.28 29.46
N LEU A 779 21.50 -10.08 29.67
CA LEU A 779 21.95 -10.47 31.01
C LEU A 779 22.29 -9.24 31.87
N LEU A 780 23.03 -8.27 31.32
CA LEU A 780 23.42 -7.04 32.01
C LEU A 780 22.25 -6.08 32.25
N ARG A 781 21.29 -6.01 31.33
CA ARG A 781 20.14 -5.09 31.44
C ARG A 781 19.05 -5.61 32.36
N ASP A 782 18.70 -6.89 32.24
CA ASP A 782 17.50 -7.46 32.85
C ASP A 782 17.80 -8.38 34.05
N TYR A 783 19.03 -8.91 34.16
CA TYR A 783 19.39 -9.93 35.15
C TYR A 783 20.64 -9.61 35.99
N PHE A 784 21.12 -8.36 35.98
CA PHE A 784 22.36 -7.94 36.63
C PHE A 784 22.51 -8.45 38.08
N ASP A 785 21.45 -8.34 38.89
CA ASP A 785 21.44 -8.73 40.30
C ASP A 785 21.52 -10.25 40.52
N ARG A 786 21.24 -11.06 39.50
CA ARG A 786 21.30 -12.52 39.54
C ARG A 786 22.63 -13.11 39.06
N LEU A 787 23.51 -12.28 38.49
CA LEU A 787 24.83 -12.68 38.01
C LEU A 787 25.89 -12.56 39.12
N ASN A 788 26.85 -13.49 39.13
CA ASN A 788 28.05 -13.37 39.97
C ASN A 788 29.09 -12.40 39.35
N GLU A 789 30.15 -12.09 40.10
CA GLU A 789 31.16 -11.11 39.68
C GLU A 789 31.90 -11.50 38.40
N ASP A 790 32.30 -12.77 38.27
CA ASP A 790 32.99 -13.28 37.07
C ASP A 790 32.07 -13.23 35.84
N GLU A 791 30.78 -13.53 36.00
CA GLU A 791 29.78 -13.46 34.94
C GLU A 791 29.49 -12.02 34.49
N ARG A 792 29.46 -11.09 35.44
CA ARG A 792 29.31 -9.65 35.18
C ARG A 792 30.49 -9.12 34.38
N ILE A 793 31.73 -9.47 34.78
CA ILE A 793 32.94 -9.09 34.07
C ILE A 793 32.95 -9.70 32.66
N PHE A 794 32.63 -10.99 32.55
CA PHE A 794 32.52 -11.66 31.25
C PHE A 794 31.54 -10.96 30.30
N CYS A 795 30.31 -10.68 30.74
CA CYS A 795 29.31 -10.03 29.90
C CYS A 795 29.72 -8.60 29.53
N LYS A 796 30.34 -7.88 30.47
CA LYS A 796 30.86 -6.53 30.24
C LYS A 796 31.92 -6.53 29.12
N ASP A 797 32.90 -7.43 29.21
CA ASP A 797 33.99 -7.49 28.24
C ASP A 797 33.47 -7.84 26.83
N VAL A 798 32.49 -8.76 26.74
CA VAL A 798 31.82 -9.09 25.46
C VAL A 798 31.09 -7.88 24.88
N VAL A 799 30.34 -7.13 25.69
CA VAL A 799 29.63 -5.93 25.21
C VAL A 799 30.61 -4.85 24.76
N LEU A 800 31.68 -4.60 25.50
CA LEU A 800 32.69 -3.61 25.11
C LEU A 800 33.43 -4.00 23.82
N GLU A 801 33.71 -5.29 23.63
CA GLU A 801 34.30 -5.80 22.39
C GLU A 801 33.40 -5.54 21.18
N HIS A 802 32.10 -5.87 21.29
CA HIS A 802 31.15 -5.67 20.21
C HIS A 802 30.89 -4.18 19.93
N ALA A 803 30.75 -3.36 20.98
CA ALA A 803 30.57 -1.91 20.82
C ALA A 803 31.79 -1.24 20.16
N SER A 804 32.97 -1.88 20.20
CA SER A 804 34.21 -1.38 19.59
C SER A 804 34.45 -1.89 18.16
N LEU A 805 33.59 -2.78 17.62
CA LEU A 805 33.71 -3.30 16.25
C LEU A 805 33.79 -2.20 15.18
N PRO A 806 33.00 -1.10 15.24
CA PRO A 806 33.10 0.00 14.27
C PRO A 806 34.48 0.65 14.15
N PHE A 807 35.34 0.41 15.16
CA PHE A 807 36.70 0.94 15.22
C PHE A 807 37.76 -0.08 14.83
N LYS A 808 37.39 -1.30 14.39
CA LYS A 808 38.37 -2.28 13.89
C LYS A 808 38.67 -2.02 12.41
N ASN A 809 39.91 -2.33 12.00
CA ASN A 809 40.30 -2.22 10.60
C ASN A 809 39.51 -3.23 9.74
N ASN A 810 39.08 -2.84 8.55
CA ASN A 810 38.23 -3.63 7.63
C ASN A 810 36.86 -4.04 8.19
N TYR A 811 36.30 -3.31 9.16
CA TYR A 811 34.93 -3.52 9.59
C TYR A 811 33.93 -2.95 8.56
N GLU A 812 32.99 -3.79 8.13
CA GLU A 812 31.81 -3.39 7.36
C GLU A 812 30.57 -3.65 8.20
N TYR A 813 29.79 -2.59 8.46
CA TYR A 813 28.57 -2.70 9.26
C TYR A 813 27.58 -3.67 8.60
N ARG A 814 27.08 -4.63 9.39
CA ARG A 814 26.00 -5.53 8.98
C ARG A 814 24.82 -5.35 9.92
N ILE A 815 23.61 -5.27 9.35
CA ILE A 815 22.38 -5.18 10.14
C ILE A 815 22.30 -6.41 11.06
N PHE A 816 22.09 -6.18 12.36
CA PHE A 816 22.07 -7.19 13.43
C PHE A 816 23.41 -7.88 13.71
N ASP A 817 24.55 -7.23 13.49
CA ASP A 817 25.85 -7.76 13.93
C ASP A 817 26.11 -7.64 15.45
N GLY A 818 25.18 -7.04 16.20
CA GLY A 818 25.23 -6.92 17.66
C GLY A 818 25.77 -5.58 18.16
N VAL A 819 26.25 -4.68 17.30
CA VAL A 819 26.67 -3.32 17.69
C VAL A 819 25.51 -2.54 18.30
N ASP A 820 24.31 -2.68 17.75
CA ASP A 820 23.09 -2.06 18.25
C ASP A 820 22.79 -2.45 19.71
N ALA A 821 22.85 -3.75 20.01
CA ALA A 821 22.61 -4.28 21.35
C ALA A 821 23.68 -3.82 22.33
N ALA A 822 24.94 -3.88 21.90
CA ALA A 822 26.09 -3.52 22.71
C ALA A 822 26.07 -2.03 23.08
N VAL A 823 25.85 -1.13 22.11
CA VAL A 823 25.83 0.32 22.31
C VAL A 823 24.68 0.76 23.20
N ASN A 824 23.50 0.16 23.04
CA ASN A 824 22.32 0.50 23.83
C ASN A 824 22.45 0.19 25.34
N VAL A 825 23.31 -0.76 25.72
CA VAL A 825 23.53 -1.15 27.13
C VAL A 825 24.70 -0.39 27.77
N LEU A 826 25.49 0.36 27.01
CA LEU A 826 26.61 1.17 27.52
C LEU A 826 26.22 2.13 28.67
N PRO A 827 25.05 2.80 28.68
CA PRO A 827 24.65 3.66 29.81
C PRO A 827 24.49 2.88 31.12
N ILE A 828 24.03 1.63 31.04
CA ILE A 828 23.89 0.73 32.21
C ILE A 828 25.26 0.28 32.68
N LEU A 829 26.17 -0.05 31.74
CA LEU A 829 27.55 -0.40 32.07
C LEU A 829 28.28 0.75 32.75
N LEU A 830 28.11 1.99 32.28
CA LEU A 830 28.74 3.18 32.89
C LEU A 830 28.33 3.34 34.35
N LYS A 831 27.07 3.04 34.68
CA LYS A 831 26.54 3.08 36.05
C LYS A 831 27.13 1.98 36.94
N GLN A 832 27.25 0.77 36.40
CA GLN A 832 27.64 -0.41 37.19
C GLN A 832 29.16 -0.63 37.26
N PHE A 833 29.92 -0.09 36.29
CA PHE A 833 31.37 -0.25 36.14
C PHE A 833 32.04 1.11 35.94
N ALA A 834 32.12 1.90 37.03
CA ALA A 834 32.71 3.24 36.97
C ALA A 834 34.17 3.27 36.48
N GLN A 835 34.93 2.17 36.66
CA GLN A 835 36.30 2.08 36.15
C GLN A 835 36.40 2.11 34.62
N ASP A 836 35.34 1.73 33.90
CA ASP A 836 35.31 1.65 32.44
C ASP A 836 34.66 2.91 31.81
N ARG A 837 34.39 3.94 32.63
CA ARG A 837 33.74 5.18 32.23
C ARG A 837 34.40 5.84 31.02
N ASP A 838 35.73 5.90 31.01
CA ASP A 838 36.47 6.59 29.95
C ASP A 838 36.35 5.88 28.60
N ILE A 839 36.41 4.55 28.63
CA ILE A 839 36.24 3.68 27.44
C ILE A 839 34.82 3.84 26.90
N ILE A 840 33.81 3.77 27.77
CA ILE A 840 32.40 3.86 27.36
C ILE A 840 32.08 5.22 26.73
N LYS A 841 32.57 6.31 27.33
CA LYS A 841 32.38 7.66 26.78
C LYS A 841 33.05 7.83 25.42
N THR A 842 34.24 7.25 25.25
CA THR A 842 34.97 7.27 23.98
C THR A 842 34.19 6.54 22.88
N ILE A 843 33.67 5.34 23.17
CA ILE A 843 32.87 4.55 22.24
C ILE A 843 31.62 5.34 21.81
N LEU A 844 30.84 5.87 22.77
CA LEU A 844 29.64 6.64 22.48
C LEU A 844 29.93 7.87 21.62
N LEU A 845 30.98 8.64 21.96
CA LEU A 845 31.37 9.83 21.22
C LEU A 845 31.74 9.52 19.76
N PHE A 846 32.50 8.46 19.52
CA PHE A 846 32.96 8.13 18.17
C PHE A 846 31.88 7.51 17.30
N ILE A 847 30.96 6.71 17.85
CA ILE A 847 29.81 6.18 17.09
C ILE A 847 28.88 7.30 16.62
N LEU A 848 28.79 8.43 17.33
CA LEU A 848 28.03 9.60 16.87
C LEU A 848 28.56 10.19 15.56
N PHE A 849 29.81 9.90 15.17
CA PHE A 849 30.38 10.34 13.91
C PHE A 849 30.05 9.42 12.72
N ASP A 850 29.47 8.24 12.98
CA ASP A 850 29.17 7.21 11.99
C ASP A 850 27.78 7.40 11.34
N PHE A 851 27.76 7.94 10.12
CA PHE A 851 26.55 8.18 9.33
C PHE A 851 26.29 7.10 8.27
N HIS A 852 26.81 5.88 8.43
CA HIS A 852 26.40 4.77 7.57
C HIS A 852 24.89 4.54 7.72
N TYR A 853 24.17 4.71 6.61
CA TYR A 853 22.71 4.57 6.57
C TYR A 853 22.32 3.09 6.60
N ILE A 854 21.42 2.76 7.51
CA ILE A 854 20.79 1.44 7.70
C ILE A 854 19.49 1.38 6.88
N ASP A 855 18.76 2.50 6.80
CA ASP A 855 17.57 2.73 5.95
C ASP A 855 17.49 4.25 5.60
N MET A 856 16.56 4.67 4.74
CA MET A 856 16.33 6.05 4.28
C MET A 856 16.34 7.11 5.40
N ASN A 857 16.07 6.74 6.66
CA ASN A 857 16.04 7.66 7.80
C ASN A 857 16.81 7.18 9.07
N TYR A 858 17.56 6.08 9.02
CA TYR A 858 18.22 5.51 10.21
C TYR A 858 19.70 5.23 9.92
N SER A 859 20.62 5.64 10.79
CA SER A 859 22.07 5.42 10.64
C SER A 859 22.70 4.84 11.91
N VAL A 860 23.91 4.29 11.82
CA VAL A 860 24.64 3.70 12.95
C VAL A 860 24.76 4.66 14.15
N SER A 861 24.94 5.97 13.88
CA SER A 861 24.93 7.03 14.90
C SER A 861 23.67 7.01 15.79
N ASN A 862 22.54 6.54 15.29
CA ASN A 862 21.27 6.53 16.03
C ASN A 862 21.35 5.64 17.28
N TYR A 863 22.15 4.57 17.26
CA TYR A 863 22.36 3.75 18.45
C TYR A 863 23.02 4.54 19.58
N ALA A 864 24.05 5.35 19.27
CA ALA A 864 24.68 6.21 20.25
C ALA A 864 23.77 7.37 20.68
N ILE A 865 22.92 7.91 19.78
CA ILE A 865 21.91 8.91 20.14
C ILE A 865 20.93 8.35 21.18
N GLU A 866 20.42 7.14 20.97
CA GLU A 866 19.51 6.47 21.90
C GLU A 866 20.19 6.20 23.25
N ALA A 867 21.43 5.71 23.23
CA ALA A 867 22.23 5.46 24.43
C ALA A 867 22.53 6.75 25.22
N VAL A 868 23.00 7.82 24.56
CA VAL A 868 23.27 9.12 25.21
C VAL A 868 21.96 9.73 25.75
N SER A 869 20.85 9.59 25.04
CA SER A 869 19.53 10.02 25.52
C SER A 869 19.09 9.25 26.78
N ALA A 870 19.39 7.96 26.88
CA ALA A 870 19.15 7.19 28.10
C ALA A 870 20.08 7.63 29.23
N LEU A 871 21.36 7.88 28.92
CA LEU A 871 22.36 8.34 29.88
C LEU A 871 22.01 9.69 30.51
N TRP A 872 21.38 10.61 29.77
CA TRP A 872 20.95 11.91 30.30
C TRP A 872 20.02 11.82 31.52
N LYS A 873 19.24 10.74 31.63
CA LYS A 873 18.36 10.50 32.78
C LYS A 873 19.11 9.97 34.00
N GLU A 874 20.20 9.23 33.78
CA GLU A 874 20.95 8.53 34.82
C GLU A 874 22.19 9.31 35.30
N ASN A 875 22.91 9.97 34.38
CA ASN A 875 24.12 10.75 34.64
C ASN A 875 24.22 11.92 33.63
N PHE A 876 23.71 13.08 34.05
CA PHE A 876 23.66 14.28 33.21
C PHE A 876 25.05 14.79 32.82
N GLU A 877 26.03 14.76 33.73
CA GLU A 877 27.36 15.32 33.49
C GLU A 877 28.08 14.58 32.36
N ASP A 878 28.05 13.24 32.38
CA ASP A 878 28.68 12.42 31.34
C ASP A 878 27.97 12.54 29.99
N ALA A 879 26.63 12.54 29.97
CA ALA A 879 25.85 12.72 28.75
C ALA A 879 26.07 14.11 28.13
N ASN A 880 26.06 15.16 28.95
CA ASN A 880 26.28 16.53 28.52
C ASN A 880 27.71 16.73 27.98
N SER A 881 28.72 16.11 28.63
CA SER A 881 30.10 16.18 28.12
C SER A 881 30.26 15.51 26.76
N ILE A 882 29.65 14.32 26.54
CA ILE A 882 29.65 13.65 25.23
C ILE A 882 28.98 14.54 24.17
N PHE A 883 27.86 15.19 24.51
CA PHE A 883 27.14 16.08 23.60
C PHE A 883 27.97 17.32 23.20
N LEU A 884 28.57 18.00 24.18
CA LEU A 884 29.47 19.12 23.93
C LEU A 884 30.68 18.69 23.10
N GLY A 885 31.23 17.52 23.40
CA GLY A 885 32.32 16.92 22.64
C GLY A 885 31.95 16.65 21.18
N TYR A 886 30.74 16.16 20.92
CA TYR A 886 30.23 15.97 19.57
C TYR A 886 30.15 17.31 18.82
N LEU A 887 29.60 18.36 19.43
CA LEU A 887 29.51 19.70 18.82
C LEU A 887 30.89 20.28 18.48
N LEU A 888 31.87 20.08 19.37
CA LEU A 888 33.24 20.56 19.18
C LEU A 888 33.99 19.79 18.09
N LEU A 889 33.90 18.46 18.10
CA LEU A 889 34.72 17.58 17.25
C LEU A 889 34.08 17.25 15.90
N LYS A 890 32.75 17.34 15.75
CA LYS A 890 32.08 17.01 14.47
C LYS A 890 32.53 17.87 13.29
N PRO A 891 32.69 19.20 13.41
CA PRO A 891 33.24 20.02 12.32
C PRO A 891 34.67 19.60 11.96
N LYS A 892 35.51 19.37 12.98
CA LYS A 892 36.91 18.92 12.83
C LYS A 892 37.00 17.56 12.13
N TYR A 893 36.10 16.63 12.47
CA TYR A 893 35.97 15.33 11.83
C TYR A 893 35.55 15.45 10.35
N ASN A 894 34.58 16.32 10.05
CA ASN A 894 34.14 16.56 8.67
C ASN A 894 35.25 17.20 7.82
N ASP A 895 36.10 18.06 8.39
CA ASP A 895 37.24 18.64 7.68
C ASP A 895 38.31 17.59 7.38
N LEU A 896 38.60 16.67 8.30
CA LEU A 896 39.47 15.51 8.05
C LEU A 896 38.91 14.61 6.94
N MET A 897 37.59 14.41 6.91
CA MET A 897 36.92 13.65 5.87
C MET A 897 37.04 14.32 4.49
N LYS A 898 36.89 15.66 4.41
CA LYS A 898 37.04 16.44 3.17
C LYS A 898 38.48 16.46 2.65
N ALA A 899 39.48 16.48 3.55
CA ALA A 899 40.89 16.51 3.20
C ALA A 899 41.46 15.18 2.67
N THR A 900 40.66 14.11 2.68
CA THR A 900 41.10 12.78 2.20
C THR A 900 40.64 12.57 0.75
N GLU A 901 41.58 12.67 -0.21
CA GLU A 901 41.32 12.74 -1.67
C GLU A 901 40.86 11.41 -2.32
N ASN A 902 41.08 10.24 -1.70
CA ASN A 902 40.67 8.94 -2.22
C ASN A 902 39.36 8.45 -1.59
N TYR A 903 38.32 8.20 -2.41
CA TYR A 903 37.02 7.71 -1.95
C TYR A 903 37.08 6.26 -1.43
N TYR A 904 38.01 5.45 -1.94
CA TYR A 904 38.17 4.02 -1.59
C TYR A 904 39.04 3.76 -0.34
N GLU A 905 39.73 4.77 0.21
CA GLU A 905 40.58 4.65 1.41
C GLU A 905 39.91 5.21 2.69
N ARG A 906 38.60 5.47 2.66
CA ARG A 906 37.84 6.06 3.79
C ARG A 906 37.37 5.00 4.80
N SER A 907 38.27 4.27 5.45
CA SER A 907 37.82 3.43 6.59
C SER A 907 37.54 4.31 7.81
N THR A 908 36.39 4.10 8.47
CA THR A 908 36.00 4.81 9.71
C THR A 908 37.12 4.73 10.76
N HIS A 909 37.79 3.58 10.84
CA HIS A 909 38.97 3.35 11.69
C HIS A 909 40.09 4.37 11.45
N GLN A 910 40.55 4.57 10.20
CA GLN A 910 41.64 5.48 9.90
C GLN A 910 41.29 6.96 10.17
N LEU A 911 40.03 7.33 9.96
CA LEU A 911 39.55 8.69 10.24
C LEU A 911 39.51 8.96 11.75
N ILE A 912 39.07 7.98 12.55
CA ILE A 912 39.08 8.08 14.01
C ILE A 912 40.51 8.11 14.54
N GLU A 913 41.41 7.27 14.03
CA GLU A 913 42.82 7.28 14.43
C GLU A 913 43.48 8.66 14.18
N ARG A 914 43.22 9.27 13.01
CA ARG A 914 43.68 10.64 12.71
C ARG A 914 43.05 11.69 13.62
N LEU A 915 41.77 11.53 13.96
CA LEU A 915 41.06 12.43 14.87
C LEU A 915 41.68 12.37 16.27
N VAL A 916 41.92 11.17 16.80
CA VAL A 916 42.55 10.92 18.11
C VAL A 916 43.94 11.51 18.15
N ASN A 917 44.79 11.22 17.15
CA ASN A 917 46.16 11.72 17.11
C ASN A 917 46.26 13.25 17.01
N LYS A 918 45.26 13.90 16.41
CA LYS A 918 45.29 15.36 16.17
C LYS A 918 44.62 16.17 17.30
N TYR A 919 43.64 15.60 17.99
CA TYR A 919 42.79 16.29 18.97
C TYR A 919 42.74 15.58 20.33
N GLU A 920 43.83 14.88 20.69
CA GLU A 920 43.97 14.10 21.94
C GLU A 920 43.57 14.90 23.18
N LYS A 921 44.07 16.14 23.32
CA LYS A 921 43.79 17.00 24.49
C LYS A 921 42.31 17.39 24.60
N GLU A 922 41.67 17.67 23.47
CA GLU A 922 40.23 17.96 23.47
C GLU A 922 39.41 16.73 23.83
N ILE A 923 39.80 15.55 23.33
CA ILE A 923 39.16 14.26 23.65
C ILE A 923 39.32 13.93 25.14
N GLU A 924 40.52 14.09 25.71
CA GLU A 924 40.78 13.92 27.15
C GLU A 924 39.92 14.85 28.01
N SER A 925 39.76 16.11 27.57
CA SER A 925 38.89 17.10 28.25
C SER A 925 37.42 16.67 28.25
N ILE A 926 36.92 16.17 27.12
CA ILE A 926 35.55 15.63 26.98
C ILE A 926 35.35 14.39 27.87
N ILE A 927 36.30 13.47 27.87
CA ILE A 927 36.23 12.24 28.69
C ILE A 927 36.30 12.58 30.19
N SER A 928 37.04 13.63 30.57
CA SER A 928 37.17 14.08 31.96
C SER A 928 36.03 14.99 32.46
N ASN A 929 35.01 15.32 31.65
CA ASN A 929 33.95 16.30 31.96
C ASN A 929 34.46 17.74 32.15
N ASN A 930 35.59 18.11 31.56
CA ASN A 930 36.17 19.44 31.68
C ASN A 930 35.72 20.42 30.58
N ILE A 931 34.92 19.96 29.61
CA ILE A 931 34.41 20.79 28.52
C ILE A 931 33.17 21.58 28.95
N THR A 932 33.14 22.85 28.57
CA THR A 932 32.04 23.78 28.85
C THR A 932 31.48 24.37 27.55
N TYR A 933 30.36 25.09 27.64
CA TYR A 933 29.78 25.79 26.49
C TYR A 933 30.69 26.90 25.94
N GLU A 934 31.59 27.46 26.75
CA GLU A 934 32.56 28.49 26.34
C GLU A 934 33.64 27.95 25.41
N ASP A 935 33.87 26.63 25.42
CA ASP A 935 34.85 25.94 24.58
C ASP A 935 34.34 25.64 23.16
N LEU A 936 33.05 25.89 22.88
CA LEU A 936 32.43 25.63 21.58
C LEU A 936 32.70 26.78 20.58
N PRO A 937 32.97 26.49 19.30
CA PRO A 937 33.01 27.51 18.26
C PRO A 937 31.62 28.15 18.05
N ASN A 938 31.53 29.37 17.48
CA ASN A 938 30.24 29.94 17.06
C ASN A 938 29.54 28.98 16.09
N LEU A 939 28.52 28.27 16.57
CA LEU A 939 27.74 27.31 15.79
C LEU A 939 26.70 28.07 14.94
N ASP A 940 26.55 27.67 13.69
CA ASP A 940 25.47 28.18 12.82
C ASP A 940 24.12 27.69 13.38
N ASP A 941 23.14 28.59 13.54
CA ASP A 941 21.86 28.31 14.21
C ASP A 941 21.13 27.12 13.55
N ASP A 942 21.24 26.97 12.23
CA ASP A 942 20.67 25.86 11.48
C ASP A 942 21.33 24.51 11.80
N PHE A 943 22.64 24.48 12.10
CA PHE A 943 23.36 23.26 12.47
C PHE A 943 22.98 22.79 13.87
N ALA A 944 22.88 23.72 14.83
CA ALA A 944 22.44 23.42 16.18
C ALA A 944 20.97 22.93 16.21
N ILE A 945 20.08 23.58 15.44
CA ILE A 945 18.67 23.20 15.31
C ILE A 945 18.50 21.84 14.63
N CYS A 946 19.27 21.54 13.58
CA CYS A 946 19.17 20.26 12.88
C CYS A 946 19.66 19.08 13.74
N VAL A 947 20.73 19.30 14.54
CA VAL A 947 21.19 18.32 15.53
C VAL A 947 20.14 18.14 16.64
N PHE A 948 19.57 19.22 17.17
CA PHE A 948 18.52 19.16 18.21
C PHE A 948 17.22 18.48 17.72
N GLN A 949 16.77 18.76 16.50
CA GLN A 949 15.56 18.16 15.91
C GLN A 949 15.69 16.65 15.70
N ARG A 950 16.90 16.15 15.37
CA ARG A 950 17.16 14.71 15.29
C ARG A 950 17.29 14.03 16.66
N TYR A 951 17.86 14.72 17.67
CA TYR A 951 18.04 14.17 19.02
C TYR A 951 16.75 14.14 19.87
N CYS A 952 15.82 15.09 19.69
CA CYS A 952 14.66 15.25 20.58
C CYS A 952 13.36 14.57 20.13
N LEU A 953 13.35 13.76 19.07
CA LEU A 953 12.12 13.13 18.56
C LEU A 953 11.45 12.12 19.53
N LYS A 954 12.01 11.86 20.73
CA LYS A 954 11.34 11.07 21.78
C LYS A 954 11.28 11.68 23.20
N SER A 955 11.80 12.89 23.45
CA SER A 955 11.75 13.50 24.80
C SER A 955 11.14 14.91 24.79
N LYS A 956 9.80 14.99 24.89
CA LYS A 956 9.02 16.25 24.93
C LYS A 956 9.30 17.20 26.10
N LEU A 957 10.26 16.93 26.99
CA LEU A 957 10.41 17.65 28.27
C LEU A 957 11.62 18.61 28.37
N LEU A 958 12.54 18.64 27.39
CA LEU A 958 13.76 19.47 27.48
C LEU A 958 13.73 20.77 26.65
N VAL A 959 12.73 20.95 25.78
CA VAL A 959 12.59 22.14 24.93
C VAL A 959 12.31 23.42 25.74
N ALA A 960 11.77 23.29 26.96
CA ALA A 960 11.35 24.43 27.77
C ALA A 960 12.53 25.18 28.43
N SER A 961 13.66 24.53 28.70
CA SER A 961 14.79 25.15 29.41
C SER A 961 15.78 25.87 28.50
N PHE A 962 15.84 25.54 27.20
CA PHE A 962 16.77 26.18 26.25
C PHE A 962 16.18 27.43 25.58
N ILE A 963 14.85 27.57 25.53
CA ILE A 963 14.20 28.78 24.99
C ILE A 963 14.14 29.91 26.04
N LEU A 964 14.49 29.63 27.30
CA LEU A 964 14.40 30.57 28.42
C LEU A 964 15.75 31.00 29.03
N SER A 965 16.88 30.66 28.39
CA SER A 965 18.21 31.21 28.66
C SER A 965 18.74 31.86 27.41
#